data_AF-A0A094PH52-F1
#
_entry.id   AF-A0A094PH52-F1
#
_cell.length_a   1.000
_cell.length_b   1.000
_cell.length_c   1.000
_cell.angle_alpha   90.00
_cell.angle_beta   90.00
_cell.angle_gamma   90.00
#
_symmetry.space_group_name_H-M   'P 1'
#
loop_
_entity.id
_entity.type
_entity.pdbx_description
1 polymer ?
#
loop_
_entity_poly.entity_id
_entity_poly.type
_entity_poly.pdbx_seq_one_letter_code
_entity_poly.pdbx_strand_id
1 'polypeptide(L)'
;MSGQIKITVDGKSTSVDSDKRPTHLFEDRQDVVVCRINGQLQDLWSPIKDSDVIESVSIQSPDGLNVLRHSTAHVLAQAVQEVFPETKLGIGPPIRDGFYYDFDPKNPFTPSDLEKLESAMRKIVKAGQRFRRRVVTQADALAELKNEPYKCELIGLKSGAIEGDSSVEVGGAELTIYDNLGRDGNPTWSDLCRGPHLPSTKHIPAFKLMRAAGAYWRGSEKNPMLQRIYGTAWPSQEDLDSYLHLLEEAEKRDHRKLGAELDLFSFPEEIGSGLAVFHPKGGIIRRAMEDYSRKRHEEEDYQFVYSPHLTKAALFETSGHLQWYADGMYPPMEMDQEFHADGTIKKAGQKYYMKPMNCPFHNLIYKSSPKSYRDLPLRLFEFGTVYRYEKSGVVHGITRARGFTQDDAHIYCTKEQMADELDSLLTFVLNLLRDYGLTDFYLELSTRNPEKSVGEDKDWESATEALRSAADKQKLELVLDPGGAAFYGPKISVQAKDAIGRTWQMSTIQVDFQLPQRFNLGYAASDGSIKQPVMIHRALFGSIERFFGVLTEHYAGAFPPWLAPVQVRAIPVADSFTPYLSDIVKQFRRAGIRVDIDTSDDRMQKKVRNAQLEKVPFMMIAGDEDQKVNAVSFRYRNGEQKNQIPIKDAISEVLSAIKDRAQI
;
A
#
# COMPACT_ATOMS: atom_id res chain seq x y z
N MET A 1 -14.24 -51.72 23.25
CA MET A 1 -13.63 -50.79 24.21
C MET A 1 -12.68 -49.92 23.41
N SER A 2 -13.06 -48.67 23.14
CA SER A 2 -12.14 -47.68 22.57
C SER A 2 -10.99 -47.49 23.56
N GLY A 3 -9.75 -47.56 23.08
CA GLY A 3 -8.59 -47.26 23.93
C GLY A 3 -8.60 -45.78 24.30
N GLN A 4 -8.28 -45.45 25.55
CA GLN A 4 -8.02 -44.06 25.93
C GLN A 4 -6.68 -43.62 25.36
N ILE A 5 -6.64 -42.42 24.80
CA ILE A 5 -5.43 -41.74 24.34
C ILE A 5 -5.19 -40.49 25.19
N LYS A 6 -3.93 -40.14 25.38
CA LYS A 6 -3.51 -38.95 26.13
C LYS A 6 -3.10 -37.88 25.13
N ILE A 7 -3.77 -36.74 25.18
CA ILE A 7 -3.52 -35.60 24.30
C ILE A 7 -3.25 -34.33 25.13
N THR A 8 -2.79 -33.28 24.48
CA THR A 8 -2.70 -31.94 25.08
C THR A 8 -3.62 -31.00 24.33
N VAL A 9 -4.57 -30.36 25.01
CA VAL A 9 -5.53 -29.42 24.41
C VAL A 9 -5.32 -28.05 25.05
N ASP A 10 -4.99 -27.03 24.24
CA ASP A 10 -4.70 -25.66 24.70
C ASP A 10 -3.72 -25.64 25.91
N GLY A 11 -2.66 -26.45 25.83
CA GLY A 11 -1.63 -26.57 26.87
C GLY A 11 -1.99 -27.47 28.07
N LYS A 12 -3.20 -28.04 28.12
CA LYS A 12 -3.64 -28.93 29.21
C LYS A 12 -3.67 -30.39 28.76
N SER A 13 -2.98 -31.26 29.50
CA SER A 13 -3.02 -32.69 29.21
C SER A 13 -4.36 -33.30 29.64
N THR A 14 -4.99 -34.08 28.77
CA THR A 14 -6.27 -34.76 29.04
C THR A 14 -6.29 -36.15 28.42
N SER A 15 -7.10 -37.04 28.98
CA SER A 15 -7.34 -38.40 28.45
C SER A 15 -8.72 -38.47 27.84
N VAL A 16 -8.79 -38.87 26.58
CA VAL A 16 -10.03 -38.98 25.80
C VAL A 16 -10.12 -40.32 25.11
N ASP A 17 -11.33 -40.74 24.75
CA ASP A 17 -11.51 -41.95 23.94
C ASP A 17 -10.94 -41.75 22.53
N SER A 18 -10.31 -42.79 21.98
CA SER A 18 -9.65 -42.76 20.65
C SER A 18 -10.57 -42.44 19.45
N ASP A 19 -11.89 -42.53 19.63
CA ASP A 19 -12.89 -42.16 18.63
C ASP A 19 -13.32 -40.68 18.71
N LYS A 20 -12.93 -39.96 19.77
CA LYS A 20 -13.14 -38.51 19.87
C LYS A 20 -12.38 -37.80 18.75
N ARG A 21 -12.84 -36.58 18.47
CA ARG A 21 -12.37 -35.70 17.39
C ARG A 21 -12.36 -34.28 17.94
N PRO A 22 -11.59 -33.33 17.36
CA PRO A 22 -11.53 -31.97 17.87
C PRO A 22 -12.92 -31.31 18.00
N THR A 23 -13.86 -31.59 17.10
CA THR A 23 -15.25 -31.12 17.20
C THR A 23 -15.96 -31.50 18.50
N HIS A 24 -15.59 -32.62 19.13
CA HIS A 24 -16.13 -33.06 20.41
C HIS A 24 -15.39 -32.45 21.60
N LEU A 25 -14.14 -31.98 21.39
CA LEU A 25 -13.33 -31.33 22.43
C LEU A 25 -13.75 -29.88 22.64
N PHE A 26 -14.28 -29.25 21.59
CA PHE A 26 -14.67 -27.84 21.56
C PHE A 26 -16.19 -27.65 21.40
N GLU A 27 -17.01 -28.64 21.76
CA GLU A 27 -18.47 -28.60 21.56
C GLU A 27 -19.15 -27.39 22.24
N ASP A 28 -18.62 -26.94 23.37
CA ASP A 28 -19.10 -25.78 24.12
C ASP A 28 -18.55 -24.44 23.60
N ARG A 29 -17.65 -24.47 22.61
CA ARG A 29 -16.94 -23.30 22.08
C ARG A 29 -17.28 -23.06 20.61
N GLN A 30 -18.35 -22.30 20.40
CA GLN A 30 -18.83 -21.96 19.05
C GLN A 30 -17.89 -21.03 18.26
N ASP A 31 -16.95 -20.36 18.93
CA ASP A 31 -15.91 -19.56 18.31
C ASP A 31 -14.88 -20.41 17.56
N VAL A 32 -14.70 -21.68 17.94
CA VAL A 32 -13.70 -22.58 17.37
C VAL A 32 -14.23 -23.22 16.10
N VAL A 33 -13.54 -22.96 14.99
CA VAL A 33 -13.97 -23.44 13.67
C VAL A 33 -12.99 -24.42 13.02
N VAL A 34 -11.72 -24.38 13.44
CA VAL A 34 -10.65 -25.31 13.07
C VAL A 34 -9.71 -25.49 14.26
N CYS A 35 -8.73 -26.39 14.14
CA CYS A 35 -7.71 -26.58 15.17
C CYS A 35 -6.33 -26.76 14.54
N ARG A 36 -5.27 -26.53 15.32
CA ARG A 36 -3.94 -27.04 14.97
C ARG A 36 -3.71 -28.37 15.64
N ILE A 37 -3.24 -29.37 14.89
CA ILE A 37 -2.75 -30.63 15.44
C ILE A 37 -1.24 -30.67 15.14
N ASN A 38 -0.43 -30.66 16.20
CA ASN A 38 1.04 -30.61 16.13
C ASN A 38 1.54 -29.46 15.23
N GLY A 39 0.93 -28.29 15.37
CA GLY A 39 1.25 -27.08 14.60
C GLY A 39 0.60 -26.99 13.21
N GLN A 40 -0.02 -28.05 12.69
CA GLN A 40 -0.68 -28.03 11.38
C GLN A 40 -2.17 -27.72 11.48
N LEU A 41 -2.64 -26.74 10.69
CA LEU A 41 -4.06 -26.37 10.64
C LEU A 41 -4.91 -27.47 9.98
N GLN A 42 -5.98 -27.91 10.66
CA GLN A 42 -6.78 -29.08 10.31
C GLN A 42 -8.27 -28.86 10.63
N ASP A 43 -9.15 -29.59 9.93
CA ASP A 43 -10.59 -29.61 10.20
C ASP A 43 -10.91 -30.13 11.61
N LEU A 44 -12.03 -29.69 12.20
CA LEU A 44 -12.47 -30.21 13.50
C LEU A 44 -12.89 -31.69 13.47
N TRP A 45 -13.10 -32.27 12.30
CA TRP A 45 -13.39 -33.69 12.14
C TRP A 45 -12.15 -34.57 11.91
N SER A 46 -10.96 -33.97 11.90
CA SER A 46 -9.70 -34.70 11.72
C SER A 46 -9.46 -35.72 12.84
N PRO A 47 -8.88 -36.90 12.52
CA PRO A 47 -8.55 -37.90 13.53
C PRO A 47 -7.44 -37.38 14.46
N ILE A 48 -7.53 -37.77 15.73
CA ILE A 48 -6.52 -37.48 16.76
C ILE A 48 -5.80 -38.76 17.15
N LYS A 49 -4.52 -38.64 17.49
CA LYS A 49 -3.63 -39.72 17.89
C LYS A 49 -3.11 -39.48 19.31
N ASP A 50 -2.60 -40.54 19.92
CA ASP A 50 -1.93 -40.45 21.21
C ASP A 50 -0.73 -39.48 21.13
N SER A 51 -0.57 -38.66 22.17
CA SER A 51 0.43 -37.59 22.30
C SER A 51 0.26 -36.39 21.35
N ASP A 52 -0.86 -36.26 20.63
CA ASP A 52 -1.13 -35.06 19.83
C ASP A 52 -1.27 -33.80 20.71
N VAL A 53 -0.74 -32.69 20.20
CA VAL A 53 -0.93 -31.34 20.74
C VAL A 53 -1.97 -30.62 19.87
N ILE A 54 -3.10 -30.26 20.48
CA ILE A 54 -4.25 -29.65 19.84
C ILE A 54 -4.43 -28.23 20.35
N GLU A 55 -4.49 -27.27 19.44
CA GLU A 55 -4.73 -25.86 19.74
C GLU A 55 -6.01 -25.41 19.06
N SER A 56 -6.89 -24.76 19.82
CA SER A 56 -8.11 -24.18 19.31
C SER A 56 -7.83 -22.95 18.42
N VAL A 57 -8.52 -22.86 17.28
CA VAL A 57 -8.42 -21.70 16.40
C VAL A 57 -9.80 -21.06 16.27
N SER A 58 -9.90 -19.87 16.85
CA SER A 58 -11.11 -19.06 16.78
C SER A 58 -11.33 -18.49 15.37
N ILE A 59 -12.58 -18.35 14.95
CA ILE A 59 -12.98 -17.73 13.67
C ILE A 59 -12.52 -16.27 13.55
N GLN A 60 -12.25 -15.59 14.67
CA GLN A 60 -11.71 -14.22 14.69
C GLN A 60 -10.20 -14.15 14.47
N SER A 61 -9.47 -15.26 14.61
CA SER A 61 -8.02 -15.28 14.36
C SER A 61 -7.71 -15.14 12.87
N PRO A 62 -6.48 -14.70 12.48
CA PRO A 62 -6.08 -14.62 11.07
C PRO A 62 -6.31 -15.92 10.28
N ASP A 63 -5.95 -17.07 10.87
CA ASP A 63 -6.19 -18.38 10.26
C ASP A 63 -7.69 -18.73 10.20
N GLY A 64 -8.45 -18.41 11.24
CA GLY A 64 -9.91 -18.58 11.25
C GLY A 64 -10.61 -17.78 10.15
N LEU A 65 -10.20 -16.52 9.94
CA LEU A 65 -10.70 -15.67 8.86
C LEU A 65 -10.37 -16.25 7.48
N ASN A 66 -9.14 -16.74 7.28
CA ASN A 66 -8.74 -17.39 6.03
C ASN A 66 -9.63 -18.61 5.74
N VAL A 67 -9.90 -19.45 6.73
CA VAL A 67 -10.78 -20.62 6.57
C VAL A 67 -12.24 -20.22 6.31
N LEU A 68 -12.74 -19.19 7.02
CA LEU A 68 -14.07 -18.64 6.77
C LEU A 68 -14.22 -18.18 5.31
N ARG A 69 -13.26 -17.41 4.81
CA ARG A 69 -13.26 -16.86 3.45
C ARG A 69 -13.13 -17.96 2.41
N HIS A 70 -12.25 -18.93 2.63
CA HIS A 70 -12.10 -20.08 1.77
C HIS A 70 -13.37 -20.94 1.70
N SER A 71 -14.01 -21.20 2.84
CA SER A 71 -15.31 -21.90 2.89
C SER A 71 -16.42 -21.11 2.20
N THR A 72 -16.39 -19.79 2.29
CA THR A 72 -17.35 -18.92 1.58
C THR A 72 -17.10 -18.94 0.06
N ALA A 73 -15.85 -19.03 -0.38
CA ALA A 73 -15.49 -19.21 -1.79
C ALA A 73 -16.06 -20.53 -2.36
N HIS A 74 -16.03 -21.62 -1.59
CA HIS A 74 -16.67 -22.88 -1.97
C HIS A 74 -18.20 -22.76 -2.09
N VAL A 75 -18.84 -22.05 -1.16
CA VAL A 75 -20.29 -21.78 -1.25
C VAL A 75 -20.62 -20.94 -2.49
N LEU A 76 -19.76 -19.99 -2.87
CA LEU A 76 -19.90 -19.25 -4.11
C LEU A 76 -19.77 -20.18 -5.33
N ALA A 77 -18.78 -21.07 -5.36
CA ALA A 77 -18.59 -22.01 -6.47
C ALA A 77 -19.80 -22.92 -6.69
N GLN A 78 -20.35 -23.48 -5.60
CA GLN A 78 -21.59 -24.24 -5.65
C GLN A 78 -22.75 -23.36 -6.16
N ALA A 79 -22.93 -22.16 -5.61
CA ALA A 79 -24.01 -21.25 -6.05
C ALA A 79 -23.91 -20.91 -7.54
N VAL A 80 -22.70 -20.71 -8.06
CA VAL A 80 -22.46 -20.46 -9.48
C VAL A 80 -22.88 -21.66 -10.31
N GLN A 81 -22.53 -22.89 -9.93
CA GLN A 81 -22.95 -24.08 -10.67
C GLN A 81 -24.44 -24.40 -10.52
N GLU A 82 -25.09 -24.02 -9.41
CA GLU A 82 -26.55 -24.14 -9.25
C GLU A 82 -27.31 -23.17 -10.17
N VAL A 83 -26.82 -21.93 -10.31
CA VAL A 83 -27.47 -20.88 -11.13
C VAL A 83 -27.06 -20.96 -12.60
N PHE A 84 -25.80 -21.33 -12.88
CA PHE A 84 -25.19 -21.41 -14.20
C PHE A 84 -24.47 -22.76 -14.40
N PRO A 85 -25.21 -23.86 -14.66
CA PRO A 85 -24.68 -25.23 -14.62
C PRO A 85 -23.57 -25.56 -15.63
N GLU A 86 -23.41 -24.78 -16.70
CA GLU A 86 -22.36 -25.00 -17.70
C GLU A 86 -20.99 -24.41 -17.27
N THR A 87 -20.95 -23.62 -16.20
CA THR A 87 -19.74 -22.89 -15.75
C THR A 87 -18.68 -23.83 -15.19
N LYS A 88 -17.42 -23.65 -15.63
CA LYS A 88 -16.27 -24.42 -15.12
C LYS A 88 -15.56 -23.70 -13.98
N LEU A 89 -15.04 -24.48 -13.03
CA LEU A 89 -14.36 -23.99 -11.83
C LEU A 89 -12.85 -23.88 -12.05
N GLY A 90 -12.29 -22.73 -11.68
CA GLY A 90 -10.85 -22.48 -11.60
C GLY A 90 -10.32 -22.61 -10.17
N ILE A 91 -9.74 -21.54 -9.64
CA ILE A 91 -9.08 -21.48 -8.31
C ILE A 91 -9.84 -20.46 -7.43
N GLY A 92 -10.00 -20.79 -6.15
CA GLY A 92 -10.72 -19.94 -5.18
C GLY A 92 -10.00 -19.70 -3.85
N PRO A 93 -8.92 -18.90 -3.80
CA PRO A 93 -8.16 -18.72 -2.59
C PRO A 93 -8.76 -17.63 -1.69
N PRO A 94 -8.56 -17.71 -0.36
CA PRO A 94 -8.77 -16.56 0.51
C PRO A 94 -7.70 -15.49 0.22
N ILE A 95 -8.08 -14.23 0.43
CA ILE A 95 -7.19 -13.05 0.40
C ILE A 95 -7.35 -12.24 1.70
N ARG A 96 -6.45 -11.29 1.95
CA ARG A 96 -6.37 -10.53 3.21
C ARG A 96 -7.70 -9.99 3.74
N ASP A 97 -8.58 -9.50 2.85
CA ASP A 97 -9.87 -8.89 3.22
C ASP A 97 -11.07 -9.60 2.56
N GLY A 98 -10.90 -10.84 2.10
CA GLY A 98 -11.98 -11.55 1.42
C GLY A 98 -11.53 -12.82 0.71
N PHE A 99 -12.11 -13.09 -0.44
CA PHE A 99 -11.76 -14.20 -1.32
C PHE A 99 -12.05 -13.81 -2.76
N TYR A 100 -11.55 -14.62 -3.69
CA TYR A 100 -12.07 -14.62 -5.05
C TYR A 100 -12.27 -16.06 -5.52
N TYR A 101 -13.00 -16.23 -6.62
CA TYR A 101 -13.05 -17.51 -7.33
C TYR A 101 -13.07 -17.25 -8.84
N ASP A 102 -12.24 -17.97 -9.58
CA ASP A 102 -12.16 -17.91 -11.05
C ASP A 102 -13.11 -18.90 -11.71
N PHE A 103 -13.86 -18.43 -12.71
CA PHE A 103 -14.85 -19.21 -13.44
C PHE A 103 -14.67 -19.08 -14.94
N ASP A 104 -15.05 -20.12 -15.68
CA ASP A 104 -15.23 -20.08 -17.14
C ASP A 104 -16.73 -20.16 -17.46
N PRO A 105 -17.46 -19.02 -17.41
CA PRO A 105 -18.88 -19.00 -17.76
C PRO A 105 -19.07 -18.78 -19.25
N LYS A 106 -20.19 -19.29 -19.79
CA LYS A 106 -20.58 -19.04 -21.19
C LYS A 106 -20.74 -17.56 -21.53
N ASN A 107 -21.27 -16.78 -20.58
CA ASN A 107 -21.43 -15.34 -20.69
C ASN A 107 -20.73 -14.66 -19.49
N PRO A 108 -20.08 -13.50 -19.68
CA PRO A 108 -19.52 -12.74 -18.56
C PRO A 108 -20.57 -12.42 -17.49
N PHE A 109 -20.18 -12.48 -16.21
CA PHE A 109 -21.08 -12.14 -15.11
C PHE A 109 -21.41 -10.65 -15.09
N THR A 110 -22.68 -10.34 -14.86
CA THR A 110 -23.16 -8.96 -14.69
C THR A 110 -23.38 -8.62 -13.22
N PRO A 111 -23.49 -7.33 -12.83
CA PRO A 111 -23.86 -6.94 -11.47
C PRO A 111 -25.17 -7.59 -10.99
N SER A 112 -26.16 -7.75 -11.88
CA SER A 112 -27.43 -8.43 -11.55
C SER A 112 -27.23 -9.92 -11.27
N ASP A 113 -26.24 -10.57 -11.89
CA ASP A 113 -25.93 -11.97 -11.60
C ASP A 113 -25.31 -12.12 -10.22
N LEU A 114 -24.51 -11.15 -9.76
CA LEU A 114 -23.97 -11.16 -8.39
C LEU A 114 -25.08 -11.15 -7.34
N GLU A 115 -26.16 -10.38 -7.55
CA GLU A 115 -27.33 -10.38 -6.64
C GLU A 115 -28.03 -11.75 -6.60
N LYS A 116 -28.17 -12.42 -7.76
CA LYS A 116 -28.75 -13.77 -7.85
C LYS A 116 -27.86 -14.80 -7.14
N LEU A 117 -26.55 -14.71 -7.35
CA LEU A 117 -25.57 -15.60 -6.73
C LEU A 117 -25.53 -15.42 -5.22
N GLU A 118 -25.56 -14.19 -4.70
CA GLU A 118 -25.70 -13.94 -3.26
C GLU A 118 -26.96 -14.59 -2.68
N SER A 119 -28.10 -14.48 -3.38
CA SER A 119 -29.34 -15.13 -2.96
C SER A 119 -29.21 -16.66 -2.89
N ALA A 120 -28.55 -17.27 -3.89
CA ALA A 120 -28.27 -18.70 -3.91
C ALA A 120 -27.31 -19.12 -2.78
N MET A 121 -26.22 -18.38 -2.56
CA MET A 121 -25.29 -18.61 -1.45
C MET A 121 -26.00 -18.56 -0.09
N ARG A 122 -26.91 -17.59 0.13
CA ARG A 122 -27.70 -17.51 1.38
C ARG A 122 -28.59 -18.74 1.58
N LYS A 123 -29.13 -19.33 0.51
CA LYS A 123 -29.90 -20.58 0.58
C LYS A 123 -29.01 -21.76 0.99
N ILE A 124 -27.79 -21.87 0.43
CA ILE A 124 -26.81 -22.91 0.78
C ILE A 124 -26.36 -22.78 2.24
N VAL A 125 -26.08 -21.56 2.71
CA VAL A 125 -25.76 -21.28 4.13
C VAL A 125 -26.92 -21.69 5.04
N LYS A 126 -28.16 -21.33 4.69
CA LYS A 126 -29.36 -21.70 5.46
C LYS A 126 -29.64 -23.21 5.45
N ALA A 127 -29.24 -23.92 4.40
CA ALA A 127 -29.35 -25.37 4.33
C ALA A 127 -28.47 -26.09 5.37
N GLY A 128 -27.34 -25.46 5.77
CA GLY A 128 -26.43 -25.95 6.79
C GLY A 128 -25.67 -27.20 6.35
N GLN A 129 -25.23 -27.23 5.09
CA GLN A 129 -24.52 -28.37 4.49
C GLN A 129 -23.19 -28.58 5.23
N ARG A 130 -22.86 -29.82 5.56
CA ARG A 130 -21.62 -30.16 6.28
C ARG A 130 -20.47 -30.31 5.29
N PHE A 131 -19.33 -29.68 5.57
CA PHE A 131 -18.12 -29.92 4.79
C PHE A 131 -17.50 -31.26 5.22
N ARG A 132 -17.20 -32.13 4.26
CA ARG A 132 -16.50 -33.40 4.50
C ARG A 132 -15.28 -33.51 3.60
N ARG A 133 -14.10 -33.53 4.22
CA ARG A 133 -12.84 -33.89 3.55
C ARG A 133 -12.82 -35.38 3.19
N ARG A 134 -12.46 -35.70 1.95
CA ARG A 134 -12.23 -37.07 1.46
C ARG A 134 -10.89 -37.14 0.74
N VAL A 135 -10.04 -38.08 1.15
CA VAL A 135 -8.79 -38.40 0.44
C VAL A 135 -9.11 -39.25 -0.78
N VAL A 136 -8.55 -38.90 -1.93
CA VAL A 136 -8.81 -39.56 -3.21
C VAL A 136 -7.51 -39.88 -3.93
N THR A 137 -7.53 -40.90 -4.79
CA THR A 137 -6.43 -41.13 -5.72
C THR A 137 -6.50 -40.17 -6.89
N GLN A 138 -5.38 -39.95 -7.58
CA GLN A 138 -5.34 -39.14 -8.79
C GLN A 138 -6.33 -39.66 -9.86
N ALA A 139 -6.43 -40.99 -10.02
CA ALA A 139 -7.33 -41.60 -10.99
C ALA A 139 -8.80 -41.35 -10.66
N ASP A 140 -9.19 -41.50 -9.39
CA ASP A 140 -10.57 -41.27 -8.94
C ASP A 140 -10.95 -39.79 -9.09
N ALA A 141 -10.06 -38.87 -8.71
CA ALA A 141 -10.28 -37.43 -8.83
C ALA A 141 -10.46 -37.00 -10.28
N LEU A 142 -9.63 -37.51 -11.21
CA LEU A 142 -9.76 -37.21 -12.64
C LEU A 142 -11.05 -37.77 -13.25
N ALA A 143 -11.51 -38.93 -12.78
CA ALA A 143 -12.77 -39.52 -13.22
C ALA A 143 -13.98 -38.72 -12.73
N GLU A 144 -13.97 -38.30 -11.46
CA GLU A 144 -15.02 -37.51 -10.81
C GLU A 144 -15.12 -36.10 -11.43
N LEU A 145 -13.97 -35.45 -11.65
CA LEU A 145 -13.87 -34.06 -12.10
C LEU A 145 -13.68 -33.92 -13.62
N LYS A 146 -13.98 -34.96 -14.41
CA LYS A 146 -13.76 -34.98 -15.87
C LYS A 146 -14.39 -33.81 -16.64
N ASN A 147 -15.41 -33.19 -16.07
CA ASN A 147 -16.12 -32.04 -16.65
C ASN A 147 -15.54 -30.69 -16.22
N GLU A 148 -14.52 -30.68 -15.34
CA GLU A 148 -13.82 -29.51 -14.80
C GLU A 148 -12.38 -29.48 -15.32
N PRO A 149 -12.15 -28.98 -16.56
CA PRO A 149 -10.85 -29.10 -17.23
C PRO A 149 -9.70 -28.45 -16.46
N TYR A 150 -9.96 -27.31 -15.80
CA TYR A 150 -8.97 -26.61 -14.99
C TYR A 150 -8.56 -27.39 -13.74
N LYS A 151 -9.51 -28.06 -13.08
CA LYS A 151 -9.21 -28.94 -11.93
C LYS A 151 -8.45 -30.19 -12.37
N CYS A 152 -8.80 -30.78 -13.51
CA CYS A 152 -8.01 -31.88 -14.09
C CYS A 152 -6.56 -31.46 -14.40
N GLU A 153 -6.35 -30.24 -14.93
CA GLU A 153 -5.01 -29.70 -15.16
C GLU A 153 -4.23 -29.59 -13.84
N LEU A 154 -4.84 -29.03 -12.79
CA LEU A 154 -4.23 -28.91 -11.47
C LEU A 154 -3.81 -30.26 -10.88
N ILE A 155 -4.66 -31.29 -11.02
CA ILE A 155 -4.34 -32.67 -10.58
C ILE A 155 -3.14 -33.25 -11.35
N GLY A 156 -2.97 -32.88 -12.62
CA GLY A 156 -1.86 -33.33 -13.46
C GLY A 156 -0.50 -32.72 -13.10
N LEU A 157 -0.48 -31.62 -12.36
CA LEU A 157 0.73 -30.96 -11.89
C LEU A 157 1.24 -31.68 -10.62
N LYS A 158 2.44 -32.27 -10.68
CA LYS A 158 3.03 -32.97 -9.52
C LYS A 158 3.13 -32.01 -8.33
N SER A 159 2.68 -32.49 -7.17
CA SER A 159 2.49 -31.79 -5.88
C SER A 159 3.70 -31.03 -5.31
N GLY A 160 4.90 -31.13 -5.91
CA GLY A 160 6.11 -30.43 -5.49
C GLY A 160 6.47 -29.16 -6.27
N ALA A 161 5.68 -28.77 -7.28
CA ALA A 161 6.01 -27.64 -8.18
C ALA A 161 4.95 -26.52 -8.20
N ILE A 162 3.99 -26.54 -7.26
CA ILE A 162 2.84 -25.62 -7.26
C ILE A 162 3.07 -24.54 -6.20
N GLU A 163 3.50 -23.38 -6.65
CA GLU A 163 3.63 -22.16 -5.84
C GLU A 163 2.46 -21.18 -6.11
N GLY A 164 2.17 -20.30 -5.16
CA GLY A 164 1.13 -19.27 -5.28
C GLY A 164 -0.30 -19.78 -5.07
N ASP A 165 -1.28 -19.08 -5.63
CA ASP A 165 -2.72 -19.25 -5.38
C ASP A 165 -3.23 -20.69 -5.65
N SER A 166 -2.60 -21.41 -6.57
CA SER A 166 -2.93 -22.78 -6.95
C SER A 166 -2.64 -23.82 -5.85
N SER A 167 -1.79 -23.48 -4.88
CA SER A 167 -1.39 -24.37 -3.76
C SER A 167 -2.54 -24.69 -2.80
N VAL A 168 -3.59 -23.86 -2.80
CA VAL A 168 -4.81 -24.05 -2.01
C VAL A 168 -5.62 -25.25 -2.54
N GLU A 169 -5.53 -25.52 -3.83
CA GLU A 169 -6.25 -26.59 -4.52
C GLU A 169 -5.45 -27.90 -4.46
N VAL A 170 -4.13 -27.82 -4.73
CA VAL A 170 -3.20 -28.95 -4.85
C VAL A 170 -1.81 -28.52 -4.37
N GLY A 171 -1.44 -28.88 -3.14
CA GLY A 171 -0.14 -28.52 -2.57
C GLY A 171 0.24 -29.28 -1.30
N GLY A 172 -0.48 -30.37 -1.00
CA GLY A 172 -0.23 -31.24 0.15
C GLY A 172 0.37 -32.58 -0.24
N ALA A 173 0.72 -33.39 0.76
CA ALA A 173 1.17 -34.78 0.56
C ALA A 173 0.06 -35.70 0.00
N GLU A 174 -1.20 -35.30 0.14
CA GLU A 174 -2.40 -36.05 -0.28
C GLU A 174 -3.29 -35.18 -1.18
N LEU A 175 -3.98 -35.82 -2.12
CA LEU A 175 -5.01 -35.20 -2.96
C LEU A 175 -6.39 -35.37 -2.30
N THR A 176 -7.14 -34.28 -2.17
CA THR A 176 -8.43 -34.30 -1.47
C THR A 176 -9.55 -33.59 -2.21
N ILE A 177 -10.77 -34.09 -2.00
CA ILE A 177 -12.03 -33.49 -2.42
C ILE A 177 -12.83 -33.14 -1.16
N TYR A 178 -13.47 -31.97 -1.17
CA TYR A 178 -14.44 -31.59 -0.14
C TYR A 178 -15.85 -31.75 -0.68
N ASP A 179 -16.64 -32.57 0.02
CA ASP A 179 -18.04 -32.77 -0.27
C ASP A 179 -18.88 -31.85 0.63
N ASN A 180 -19.83 -31.11 0.05
CA ASN A 180 -20.88 -30.43 0.78
C ASN A 180 -22.05 -31.41 0.96
N LEU A 181 -22.19 -31.94 2.17
CA LEU A 181 -23.21 -32.94 2.49
C LEU A 181 -24.54 -32.28 2.84
N GLY A 182 -25.61 -32.74 2.19
CA GLY A 182 -26.98 -32.38 2.51
C GLY A 182 -27.43 -32.92 3.86
N ARG A 183 -28.67 -32.60 4.25
CA ARG A 183 -29.26 -33.07 5.53
C ARG A 183 -29.43 -34.59 5.60
N ASP A 184 -29.53 -35.23 4.44
CA ASP A 184 -29.59 -36.68 4.29
C ASP A 184 -28.22 -37.36 4.42
N GLY A 185 -27.14 -36.58 4.54
CA GLY A 185 -25.76 -37.07 4.63
C GLY A 185 -25.12 -37.40 3.28
N ASN A 186 -25.82 -37.17 2.17
CA ASN A 186 -25.29 -37.41 0.82
C ASN A 186 -24.58 -36.16 0.26
N PRO A 187 -23.54 -36.31 -0.58
CA PRO A 187 -22.93 -35.19 -1.29
C PRO A 187 -23.93 -34.48 -2.19
N THR A 188 -24.08 -33.18 -2.01
CA THR A 188 -24.88 -32.29 -2.88
C THR A 188 -24.03 -31.55 -3.89
N TRP A 189 -22.77 -31.32 -3.56
CA TRP A 189 -21.76 -30.70 -4.40
C TRP A 189 -20.37 -31.09 -3.89
N SER A 190 -19.38 -31.14 -4.76
CA SER A 190 -18.01 -31.53 -4.42
C SER A 190 -17.01 -30.72 -5.23
N ASP A 191 -15.86 -30.40 -4.62
CA ASP A 191 -14.78 -29.67 -5.29
C ASP A 191 -13.41 -30.16 -4.84
N LEU A 192 -12.44 -30.06 -5.76
CA LEU A 192 -11.04 -30.32 -5.47
C LEU A 192 -10.53 -29.23 -4.54
N CYS A 193 -10.03 -29.60 -3.37
CA CYS A 193 -9.54 -28.64 -2.40
C CYS A 193 -8.73 -29.33 -1.30
N ARG A 194 -7.69 -28.67 -0.80
CA ARG A 194 -6.90 -29.14 0.34
C ARG A 194 -7.58 -28.88 1.69
N GLY A 195 -8.29 -27.76 1.79
CA GLY A 195 -8.83 -27.19 3.02
C GLY A 195 -7.75 -26.69 3.99
N PRO A 196 -8.05 -26.51 5.28
CA PRO A 196 -9.29 -26.92 5.96
C PRO A 196 -10.51 -26.03 5.66
N HIS A 197 -11.69 -26.52 6.03
CA HIS A 197 -12.98 -25.81 5.93
C HIS A 197 -13.67 -25.64 7.28
N LEU A 198 -14.64 -24.73 7.33
CA LEU A 198 -15.55 -24.61 8.47
C LEU A 198 -16.32 -25.94 8.70
N PRO A 199 -16.92 -26.18 9.88
CA PRO A 199 -17.64 -27.42 10.13
C PRO A 199 -18.90 -27.61 9.25
N SER A 200 -19.56 -26.51 8.88
CA SER A 200 -20.69 -26.49 7.95
C SER A 200 -20.90 -25.11 7.37
N THR A 201 -21.69 -25.00 6.29
CA THR A 201 -22.05 -23.72 5.67
C THR A 201 -22.80 -22.79 6.61
N LYS A 202 -23.45 -23.32 7.66
CA LYS A 202 -24.15 -22.53 8.69
C LYS A 202 -23.19 -21.69 9.55
N HIS A 203 -21.90 -22.04 9.59
CA HIS A 203 -20.90 -21.30 10.34
C HIS A 203 -20.37 -20.07 9.58
N ILE A 204 -20.87 -19.78 8.37
CA ILE A 204 -20.57 -18.55 7.62
C ILE A 204 -21.54 -17.45 8.11
N PRO A 205 -21.08 -16.47 8.91
CA PRO A 205 -21.99 -15.54 9.57
C PRO A 205 -22.47 -14.43 8.64
N ALA A 206 -21.53 -13.76 7.96
CA ALA A 206 -21.81 -12.64 7.07
C ALA A 206 -20.85 -12.65 5.87
N PHE A 207 -21.38 -12.35 4.69
CA PHE A 207 -20.60 -12.24 3.44
C PHE A 207 -21.26 -11.27 2.45
N LYS A 208 -20.46 -10.78 1.50
CA LYS A 208 -20.92 -9.95 0.38
C LYS A 208 -20.06 -10.20 -0.87
N LEU A 209 -20.69 -10.27 -2.05
CA LEU A 209 -20.01 -10.25 -3.34
C LEU A 209 -19.74 -8.80 -3.74
N MET A 210 -18.54 -8.54 -4.22
CA MET A 210 -18.03 -7.18 -4.42
C MET A 210 -18.07 -6.78 -5.89
N ARG A 211 -17.41 -7.56 -6.76
CA ARG A 211 -17.29 -7.26 -8.20
C ARG A 211 -16.89 -8.49 -9.00
N ALA A 212 -17.16 -8.47 -10.29
CA ALA A 212 -16.58 -9.38 -11.27
C ALA A 212 -15.45 -8.68 -12.06
N ALA A 213 -14.42 -9.41 -12.43
CA ALA A 213 -13.28 -8.93 -13.22
C ALA A 213 -12.75 -10.04 -14.16
N GLY A 214 -12.03 -9.68 -15.22
CA GLY A 214 -11.29 -10.65 -16.02
C GLY A 214 -9.98 -11.06 -15.34
N ALA A 215 -9.62 -12.34 -15.40
CA ALA A 215 -8.34 -12.86 -14.95
C ALA A 215 -7.82 -13.91 -15.92
N TYR A 216 -6.51 -13.94 -16.17
CA TYR A 216 -5.92 -14.99 -16.99
C TYR A 216 -5.58 -16.21 -16.13
N TRP A 217 -5.90 -17.41 -16.63
CA TRP A 217 -5.58 -18.66 -15.94
C TRP A 217 -4.08 -18.74 -15.59
N ARG A 218 -3.77 -19.01 -14.32
CA ARG A 218 -2.40 -19.00 -13.76
C ARG A 218 -1.61 -17.70 -13.99
N GLY A 219 -2.30 -16.57 -14.18
CA GLY A 219 -1.67 -15.26 -14.32
C GLY A 219 -0.90 -15.04 -15.64
N SER A 220 -1.12 -15.87 -16.66
CA SER A 220 -0.43 -15.76 -17.96
C SER A 220 -1.40 -15.35 -19.07
N GLU A 221 -1.15 -14.23 -19.73
CA GLU A 221 -1.92 -13.72 -20.88
C GLU A 221 -2.03 -14.70 -22.06
N LYS A 222 -1.19 -15.74 -22.09
CA LYS A 222 -1.22 -16.81 -23.09
C LYS A 222 -2.30 -17.86 -22.82
N ASN A 223 -2.87 -17.86 -21.62
CA ASN A 223 -3.89 -18.82 -21.20
C ASN A 223 -5.31 -18.24 -21.37
N PRO A 224 -6.37 -19.07 -21.31
CA PRO A 224 -7.74 -18.60 -21.39
C PRO A 224 -8.05 -17.50 -20.36
N MET A 225 -8.85 -16.53 -20.78
CA MET A 225 -9.37 -15.48 -19.90
C MET A 225 -10.60 -16.01 -19.18
N LEU A 226 -10.52 -16.03 -17.84
CA LEU A 226 -11.58 -16.41 -16.92
C LEU A 226 -12.28 -15.16 -16.36
N GLN A 227 -13.43 -15.38 -15.74
CA GLN A 227 -14.16 -14.40 -14.96
C GLN A 227 -13.95 -14.64 -13.47
N ARG A 228 -13.31 -13.69 -12.81
CA ARG A 228 -13.06 -13.69 -11.36
C ARG A 228 -14.17 -12.96 -10.63
N ILE A 229 -14.84 -13.62 -9.70
CA ILE A 229 -15.76 -12.96 -8.75
C ILE A 229 -15.02 -12.74 -7.44
N TYR A 230 -14.99 -11.49 -6.96
CA TYR A 230 -14.49 -11.12 -5.65
C TYR A 230 -15.62 -11.08 -4.61
N GLY A 231 -15.35 -11.58 -3.41
CA GLY A 231 -16.24 -11.51 -2.27
C GLY A 231 -15.49 -11.25 -0.96
N THR A 232 -16.22 -10.94 0.10
CA THR A 232 -15.68 -10.80 1.45
C THR A 232 -16.56 -11.55 2.45
N ALA A 233 -15.97 -12.04 3.54
CA ALA A 233 -16.66 -12.77 4.60
C ALA A 233 -16.05 -12.44 5.96
N TRP A 234 -16.92 -12.29 6.97
CA TRP A 234 -16.58 -11.78 8.29
C TRP A 234 -17.28 -12.57 9.40
N PRO A 235 -16.69 -12.62 10.62
CA PRO A 235 -17.19 -13.44 11.70
C PRO A 235 -18.51 -12.90 12.31
N SER A 236 -18.92 -11.67 11.95
CA SER A 236 -20.21 -11.11 12.31
C SER A 236 -20.73 -10.14 11.22
N GLN A 237 -22.02 -9.81 11.30
CA GLN A 237 -22.62 -8.80 10.42
C GLN A 237 -22.05 -7.40 10.72
N GLU A 238 -21.74 -7.10 11.99
CA GLU A 238 -21.14 -5.83 12.41
C GLU A 238 -19.74 -5.63 11.80
N ASP A 239 -18.92 -6.68 11.76
CA ASP A 239 -17.60 -6.65 11.13
C ASP A 239 -17.70 -6.42 9.61
N LEU A 240 -18.68 -7.07 8.95
CA LEU A 240 -18.94 -6.85 7.53
C LEU A 240 -19.38 -5.41 7.27
N ASP A 241 -20.34 -4.89 8.04
CA ASP A 241 -20.84 -3.53 7.88
C ASP A 241 -19.74 -2.50 8.14
N SER A 242 -18.88 -2.74 9.14
CA SER A 242 -17.70 -1.92 9.43
C SER A 242 -16.71 -1.90 8.26
N TYR A 243 -16.45 -3.06 7.65
CA TYR A 243 -15.58 -3.16 6.47
C TYR A 243 -16.17 -2.44 5.26
N LEU A 244 -17.48 -2.59 5.01
CA LEU A 244 -18.15 -1.91 3.89
C LEU A 244 -18.17 -0.39 4.09
N HIS A 245 -18.41 0.08 5.31
CA HIS A 245 -18.31 1.49 5.65
C HIS A 245 -16.89 2.03 5.43
N LEU A 246 -15.86 1.26 5.79
CA LEU A 246 -14.46 1.62 5.55
C LEU A 246 -14.15 1.73 4.03
N LEU A 247 -14.69 0.84 3.21
CA LEU A 247 -14.55 0.94 1.75
C LEU A 247 -15.25 2.18 1.17
N GLU A 248 -16.45 2.51 1.66
CA GLU A 248 -17.19 3.69 1.23
C GLU A 248 -16.45 4.98 1.62
N GLU A 249 -15.90 5.03 2.83
CA GLU A 249 -15.06 6.14 3.27
C GLU A 249 -13.75 6.24 2.48
N ALA A 250 -13.13 5.11 2.14
CA ALA A 250 -11.95 5.08 1.27
C ALA A 250 -12.26 5.62 -0.15
N GLU A 251 -13.40 5.27 -0.73
CA GLU A 251 -13.83 5.77 -2.04
C GLU A 251 -14.10 7.29 -2.03
N LYS A 252 -14.71 7.82 -0.96
CA LYS A 252 -14.87 9.27 -0.77
C LYS A 252 -13.55 10.01 -0.65
N ARG A 253 -12.50 9.31 -0.19
CA ARG A 253 -11.15 9.85 0.04
C ARG A 253 -10.20 9.63 -1.12
N ASP A 254 -10.62 8.95 -2.18
CA ASP A 254 -9.77 8.66 -3.33
C ASP A 254 -9.18 9.96 -3.91
N HIS A 255 -7.86 10.05 -3.90
CA HIS A 255 -7.16 11.26 -4.35
C HIS A 255 -7.45 11.60 -5.81
N ARG A 256 -7.83 10.65 -6.67
CA ARG A 256 -8.16 10.90 -8.08
C ARG A 256 -9.50 11.62 -8.19
N LYS A 257 -10.47 11.22 -7.38
CA LYS A 257 -11.77 11.88 -7.27
C LYS A 257 -11.62 13.27 -6.68
N LEU A 258 -10.99 13.36 -5.51
CA LEU A 258 -10.75 14.64 -4.81
C LEU A 258 -9.84 15.57 -5.62
N GLY A 259 -8.84 15.03 -6.31
CA GLY A 259 -7.92 15.79 -7.15
C GLY A 259 -8.64 16.49 -8.30
N ALA A 260 -9.66 15.84 -8.89
CA ALA A 260 -10.51 16.45 -9.90
C ALA A 260 -11.51 17.45 -9.28
N GLU A 261 -12.21 17.06 -8.22
CA GLU A 261 -13.21 17.90 -7.53
C GLU A 261 -12.61 19.21 -6.98
N LEU A 262 -11.37 19.16 -6.49
CA LEU A 262 -10.67 20.30 -5.89
C LEU A 262 -9.72 21.02 -6.86
N ASP A 263 -9.67 20.60 -8.14
CA ASP A 263 -8.82 21.18 -9.17
C ASP A 263 -7.31 21.16 -8.80
N LEU A 264 -6.83 20.02 -8.31
CA LEU A 264 -5.45 19.85 -7.84
C LEU A 264 -4.52 19.37 -8.95
N PHE A 265 -4.94 18.37 -9.72
CA PHE A 265 -4.15 17.78 -10.80
C PHE A 265 -5.04 17.00 -11.78
N SER A 266 -4.50 16.70 -12.96
CA SER A 266 -5.16 15.89 -13.99
C SER A 266 -4.18 14.94 -14.69
N PHE A 267 -4.73 14.04 -15.51
CA PHE A 267 -3.99 13.11 -16.37
C PHE A 267 -4.49 13.25 -17.82
N PRO A 268 -4.02 14.26 -18.58
CA PRO A 268 -4.38 14.42 -19.98
C PRO A 268 -3.94 13.21 -20.81
N GLU A 269 -4.82 12.72 -21.70
CA GLU A 269 -4.55 11.54 -22.53
C GLU A 269 -3.35 11.77 -23.47
N GLU A 270 -3.18 13.01 -23.93
CA GLU A 270 -2.11 13.44 -24.83
C GLU A 270 -0.70 13.29 -24.25
N ILE A 271 -0.57 13.29 -22.90
CA ILE A 271 0.71 13.15 -22.21
C ILE A 271 1.05 11.66 -21.98
N GLY A 272 0.02 10.85 -21.74
CA GLY A 272 0.15 9.42 -21.48
C GLY A 272 0.06 9.03 -19.99
N SER A 273 -0.14 7.74 -19.77
CA SER A 273 -0.44 7.18 -18.44
C SER A 273 0.72 7.35 -17.44
N GLY A 274 0.39 7.72 -16.20
CA GLY A 274 1.33 7.83 -15.09
C GLY A 274 2.14 9.12 -15.08
N LEU A 275 1.72 10.14 -15.82
CA LEU A 275 2.34 11.46 -15.90
C LEU A 275 1.29 12.54 -15.56
N ALA A 276 1.29 13.00 -14.31
CA ALA A 276 0.31 13.95 -13.81
C ALA A 276 0.67 15.40 -14.15
N VAL A 277 -0.35 16.24 -14.37
CA VAL A 277 -0.21 17.70 -14.49
C VAL A 277 -0.80 18.35 -13.25
N PHE A 278 0.02 19.05 -12.47
CA PHE A 278 -0.44 19.80 -11.29
C PHE A 278 -1.04 21.15 -11.72
N HIS A 279 -2.26 21.42 -11.29
CA HIS A 279 -2.98 22.66 -11.52
C HIS A 279 -2.57 23.72 -10.49
N PRO A 280 -2.96 25.01 -10.61
CA PRO A 280 -2.50 26.05 -9.68
C PRO A 280 -2.73 25.74 -8.20
N LYS A 281 -3.89 25.16 -7.82
CA LYS A 281 -4.18 24.78 -6.44
C LYS A 281 -3.27 23.64 -5.97
N GLY A 282 -3.11 22.58 -6.77
CA GLY A 282 -2.18 21.49 -6.45
C GLY A 282 -0.72 21.94 -6.41
N GLY A 283 -0.32 22.85 -7.30
CA GLY A 283 1.01 23.45 -7.34
C GLY A 283 1.35 24.22 -6.06
N ILE A 284 0.38 24.92 -5.46
CA ILE A 284 0.56 25.61 -4.17
C ILE A 284 0.83 24.60 -3.05
N ILE A 285 0.05 23.53 -2.97
CA ILE A 285 0.22 22.48 -1.94
C ILE A 285 1.58 21.81 -2.13
N ARG A 286 1.91 21.42 -3.36
CA ARG A 286 3.21 20.82 -3.71
C ARG A 286 4.36 21.73 -3.30
N ARG A 287 4.29 23.02 -3.65
CA ARG A 287 5.31 24.01 -3.25
C ARG A 287 5.44 24.12 -1.74
N ALA A 288 4.32 24.19 -1.01
CA ALA A 288 4.34 24.26 0.45
C ALA A 288 5.01 23.03 1.08
N MET A 289 4.77 21.84 0.52
CA MET A 289 5.43 20.60 0.96
C MET A 289 6.93 20.63 0.70
N GLU A 290 7.33 21.01 -0.51
CA GLU A 290 8.73 21.08 -0.91
C GLU A 290 9.48 22.14 -0.10
N ASP A 291 8.92 23.35 0.06
CA ASP A 291 9.54 24.44 0.85
C ASP A 291 9.73 24.05 2.31
N TYR A 292 8.76 23.34 2.90
CA TYR A 292 8.91 22.82 4.25
C TYR A 292 10.05 21.80 4.34
N SER A 293 10.11 20.88 3.39
CA SER A 293 11.19 19.90 3.32
C SER A 293 12.55 20.56 3.10
N ARG A 294 12.67 21.57 2.23
CA ARG A 294 13.92 22.35 2.04
C ARG A 294 14.41 22.90 3.38
N LYS A 295 13.54 23.63 4.08
CA LYS A 295 13.87 24.23 5.37
C LYS A 295 14.32 23.18 6.40
N ARG A 296 13.61 22.06 6.49
CA ARG A 296 13.97 20.97 7.41
C ARG A 296 15.30 20.32 7.05
N HIS A 297 15.64 20.19 5.76
CA HIS A 297 16.95 19.68 5.34
C HIS A 297 18.09 20.67 5.63
N GLU A 298 17.87 21.98 5.45
CA GLU A 298 18.85 23.02 5.81
C GLU A 298 19.16 23.02 7.32
N GLU A 299 18.13 22.83 8.16
CA GLU A 299 18.27 22.74 9.62
C GLU A 299 19.03 21.48 10.10
N GLU A 300 19.18 20.47 9.23
CA GLU A 300 19.85 19.18 9.52
C GLU A 300 21.16 19.02 8.71
N ASP A 301 21.75 20.14 8.26
CA ASP A 301 23.05 20.24 7.57
C ASP A 301 23.13 19.49 6.23
N TYR A 302 22.02 19.41 5.48
CA TYR A 302 22.04 18.87 4.11
C TYR A 302 22.56 19.87 3.08
N GLN A 303 23.30 19.37 2.11
CA GLN A 303 23.79 20.12 0.96
C GLN A 303 22.93 19.83 -0.27
N PHE A 304 22.33 20.88 -0.82
CA PHE A 304 21.46 20.79 -1.99
C PHE A 304 22.27 20.63 -3.27
N VAL A 305 21.91 19.61 -4.06
CA VAL A 305 22.52 19.33 -5.37
C VAL A 305 21.44 19.16 -6.43
N TYR A 306 21.84 19.27 -7.70
CA TYR A 306 20.95 19.09 -8.85
C TYR A 306 21.66 18.24 -9.91
N SER A 307 20.97 17.23 -10.42
CA SER A 307 21.53 16.31 -11.41
C SER A 307 20.65 16.19 -12.67
N PRO A 308 21.24 15.95 -13.86
CA PRO A 308 20.48 15.79 -15.10
C PRO A 308 19.49 14.62 -15.06
N HIS A 309 18.47 14.66 -15.93
CA HIS A 309 17.50 13.57 -16.08
C HIS A 309 18.01 12.43 -16.97
N LEU A 310 19.00 12.69 -17.81
CA LEU A 310 19.52 11.77 -18.82
C LEU A 310 21.01 11.52 -18.62
N THR A 311 21.46 10.30 -18.86
CA THR A 311 22.88 9.95 -18.82
C THR A 311 23.20 8.74 -19.70
N LYS A 312 24.47 8.52 -19.96
CA LYS A 312 24.99 7.39 -20.75
C LYS A 312 24.78 6.07 -20.02
N ALA A 313 24.56 5.00 -20.78
CA ALA A 313 24.45 3.63 -20.28
C ALA A 313 25.59 3.24 -19.31
N ALA A 314 26.83 3.66 -19.62
CA ALA A 314 28.01 3.35 -18.81
C ALA A 314 27.87 3.74 -17.32
N LEU A 315 27.16 4.83 -17.00
CA LEU A 315 26.94 5.21 -15.60
C LEU A 315 26.05 4.20 -14.87
N PHE A 316 24.99 3.74 -15.54
CA PHE A 316 24.09 2.74 -14.97
C PHE A 316 24.70 1.34 -14.95
N GLU A 317 25.54 0.99 -15.93
CA GLU A 317 26.36 -0.22 -15.90
C GLU A 317 27.32 -0.23 -14.71
N THR A 318 28.01 0.89 -14.46
CA THR A 318 28.91 1.06 -13.30
C THR A 318 28.15 0.83 -12.00
N SER A 319 27.00 1.49 -11.86
CA SER A 319 26.16 1.38 -10.67
C SER A 319 25.46 0.03 -10.49
N GLY A 320 25.36 -0.80 -11.52
CA GLY A 320 24.62 -2.08 -11.48
C GLY A 320 23.14 -2.00 -11.89
N HIS A 321 22.59 -0.80 -12.13
CA HIS A 321 21.17 -0.62 -12.39
C HIS A 321 20.73 -1.24 -13.73
N LEU A 322 21.57 -1.23 -14.76
CA LEU A 322 21.21 -1.88 -16.03
C LEU A 322 21.20 -3.42 -15.91
N GLN A 323 22.00 -3.99 -15.01
CA GLN A 323 22.06 -5.43 -14.82
C GLN A 323 20.88 -5.95 -13.99
N TRP A 324 20.44 -5.18 -13.00
CA TRP A 324 19.43 -5.62 -12.01
C TRP A 324 18.06 -4.97 -12.16
N TYR A 325 17.96 -3.85 -12.89
CA TYR A 325 16.75 -3.01 -12.94
C TYR A 325 16.36 -2.56 -14.36
N ALA A 326 16.96 -3.09 -15.42
CA ALA A 326 16.67 -2.68 -16.81
C ALA A 326 15.18 -2.77 -17.18
N ASP A 327 14.48 -3.82 -16.73
CA ASP A 327 13.04 -3.99 -17.01
C ASP A 327 12.16 -2.88 -16.42
N GLY A 328 12.64 -2.21 -15.37
CA GLY A 328 11.99 -1.06 -14.74
C GLY A 328 12.42 0.30 -15.29
N MET A 329 13.36 0.33 -16.24
CA MET A 329 13.85 1.55 -16.87
C MET A 329 13.10 1.84 -18.16
N TYR A 330 12.96 3.12 -18.50
CA TYR A 330 12.50 3.48 -19.84
C TYR A 330 13.50 3.00 -20.90
N PRO A 331 13.04 2.65 -22.11
CA PRO A 331 13.92 2.24 -23.19
C PRO A 331 15.02 3.28 -23.49
N PRO A 332 16.21 2.85 -23.91
CA PRO A 332 17.28 3.77 -24.25
C PRO A 332 16.92 4.62 -25.47
N MET A 333 17.42 5.85 -25.48
CA MET A 333 17.55 6.67 -26.68
C MET A 333 18.91 6.41 -27.31
N GLU A 334 18.93 6.05 -28.59
CA GLU A 334 20.17 5.90 -29.37
C GLU A 334 20.54 7.25 -30.00
N MET A 335 21.66 7.81 -29.55
CA MET A 335 22.15 9.13 -29.97
C MET A 335 23.42 8.99 -30.80
N ASP A 336 23.65 9.93 -31.72
CA ASP A 336 24.90 10.07 -32.49
C ASP A 336 25.29 8.85 -33.37
N GLN A 337 24.32 8.02 -33.75
CA GLN A 337 24.53 6.95 -34.72
C GLN A 337 24.63 7.54 -36.13
N GLU A 338 25.75 7.28 -36.82
CA GLU A 338 25.93 7.69 -38.21
C GLU A 338 25.81 6.49 -39.13
N PHE A 339 25.14 6.68 -40.25
CA PHE A 339 25.05 5.70 -41.33
C PHE A 339 25.86 6.15 -42.54
N HIS A 340 26.42 5.19 -43.26
CA HIS A 340 26.90 5.38 -44.62
C HIS A 340 25.71 5.59 -45.58
N ALA A 341 25.98 6.08 -46.80
CA ALA A 341 24.96 6.27 -47.82
C ALA A 341 24.25 4.97 -48.24
N ASP A 342 24.86 3.81 -47.97
CA ASP A 342 24.32 2.47 -48.23
C ASP A 342 23.48 1.89 -47.06
N GLY A 343 23.30 2.67 -45.98
CA GLY A 343 22.55 2.25 -44.79
C GLY A 343 23.36 1.43 -43.77
N THR A 344 24.65 1.17 -43.98
CA THR A 344 25.50 0.51 -42.99
C THR A 344 25.95 1.47 -41.88
N ILE A 345 26.20 0.97 -40.67
CA ILE A 345 26.60 1.80 -39.52
C ILE A 345 28.05 2.28 -39.71
N LYS A 346 28.23 3.60 -39.84
CA LYS A 346 29.53 4.29 -39.92
C LYS A 346 30.12 4.55 -38.53
N LYS A 347 29.25 4.89 -37.57
CA LYS A 347 29.61 5.14 -36.18
C LYS A 347 28.50 4.59 -35.30
N ALA A 348 28.86 3.69 -34.39
CA ALA A 348 27.91 3.17 -33.41
C ALA A 348 27.39 4.30 -32.52
N GLY A 349 26.06 4.35 -32.35
CA GLY A 349 25.43 5.31 -31.45
C GLY A 349 25.75 5.05 -29.98
N GLN A 350 25.50 6.05 -29.14
CA GLN A 350 25.56 5.92 -27.68
C GLN A 350 24.15 5.82 -27.12
N LYS A 351 23.95 4.85 -26.20
CA LYS A 351 22.69 4.69 -25.49
C LYS A 351 22.62 5.65 -24.30
N TYR A 352 21.58 6.46 -24.27
CA TYR A 352 21.20 7.30 -23.15
C TYR A 352 19.91 6.79 -22.50
N TYR A 353 19.83 6.89 -21.19
CA TYR A 353 18.67 6.48 -20.42
C TYR A 353 18.15 7.64 -19.57
N MET A 354 16.83 7.69 -19.39
CA MET A 354 16.22 8.45 -18.30
C MET A 354 16.59 7.83 -16.96
N LYS A 355 16.94 8.68 -15.98
CA LYS A 355 17.37 8.20 -14.67
C LYS A 355 16.20 7.53 -13.92
N PRO A 356 16.35 6.28 -13.46
CA PRO A 356 15.36 5.63 -12.59
C PRO A 356 15.59 5.97 -11.11
N MET A 357 16.77 6.46 -10.76
CA MET A 357 17.26 6.80 -9.41
C MET A 357 18.35 7.88 -9.48
N ASN A 358 18.54 8.64 -8.40
CA ASN A 358 19.52 9.73 -8.34
C ASN A 358 20.91 9.30 -7.83
N CYS A 359 21.00 8.15 -7.12
CA CYS A 359 22.22 7.67 -6.47
C CYS A 359 23.49 7.66 -7.34
N PRO A 360 23.47 7.31 -8.64
CA PRO A 360 24.70 7.29 -9.45
C PRO A 360 25.27 8.69 -9.66
N PHE A 361 24.41 9.72 -9.71
CA PHE A 361 24.84 11.11 -9.89
C PHE A 361 25.44 11.69 -8.61
N HIS A 362 24.86 11.37 -7.46
CA HIS A 362 25.38 11.83 -6.16
C HIS A 362 26.76 11.21 -5.87
N ASN A 363 27.01 9.97 -6.30
CA ASN A 363 28.33 9.35 -6.24
C ASN A 363 29.38 10.10 -7.09
N LEU A 364 29.00 10.65 -8.25
CA LEU A 364 29.90 11.49 -9.05
C LEU A 364 30.22 12.81 -8.36
N ILE A 365 29.25 13.40 -7.63
CA ILE A 365 29.46 14.60 -6.81
C ILE A 365 30.40 14.29 -5.64
N TYR A 366 30.19 13.18 -4.93
CA TYR A 366 31.12 12.74 -3.88
C TYR A 366 32.55 12.61 -4.43
N LYS A 367 32.69 11.98 -5.60
CA LYS A 367 33.99 11.69 -6.25
C LYS A 367 34.69 12.93 -6.83
N SER A 368 34.00 14.07 -6.98
CA SER A 368 34.56 15.24 -7.67
C SER A 368 35.70 15.93 -6.91
N SER A 369 35.84 15.66 -5.61
CA SER A 369 36.95 16.15 -4.80
C SER A 369 37.37 15.11 -3.75
N PRO A 370 38.66 15.08 -3.33
CA PRO A 370 39.10 14.26 -2.21
C PRO A 370 38.31 14.56 -0.94
N LYS A 371 38.11 13.53 -0.10
CA LYS A 371 37.41 13.65 1.19
C LYS A 371 38.30 13.19 2.33
N SER A 372 38.23 13.86 3.48
CA SER A 372 38.79 13.46 4.77
C SER A 372 37.69 12.89 5.66
N TYR A 373 38.04 12.07 6.65
CA TYR A 373 37.11 11.63 7.69
C TYR A 373 36.42 12.81 8.42
N ARG A 374 37.03 14.00 8.41
CA ARG A 374 36.48 15.25 8.97
C ARG A 374 35.37 15.86 8.13
N ASP A 375 35.31 15.51 6.85
CA ASP A 375 34.26 15.97 5.93
C ASP A 375 33.00 15.09 6.05
N LEU A 376 33.05 14.01 6.85
CA LEU A 376 31.96 13.08 7.06
C LEU A 376 31.32 13.29 8.45
N PRO A 377 29.99 13.22 8.58
CA PRO A 377 29.02 12.80 7.57
C PRO A 377 28.73 13.89 6.52
N LEU A 378 28.78 13.52 5.24
CA LEU A 378 28.38 14.38 4.12
C LEU A 378 26.96 14.00 3.67
N ARG A 379 26.03 14.95 3.68
CA ARG A 379 24.62 14.71 3.33
C ARG A 379 24.25 15.46 2.06
N LEU A 380 24.05 14.75 0.95
CA LEU A 380 23.59 15.34 -0.31
C LEU A 380 22.08 15.15 -0.44
N PHE A 381 21.37 16.20 -0.83
CA PHE A 381 19.91 16.20 -1.01
C PHE A 381 19.52 16.78 -2.36
N GLU A 382 18.53 16.16 -3.02
CA GLU A 382 17.97 16.64 -4.28
C GLU A 382 16.48 16.32 -4.35
N PHE A 383 15.65 17.27 -4.81
CA PHE A 383 14.34 16.95 -5.35
C PHE A 383 14.48 16.32 -6.74
N GLY A 384 14.96 15.08 -6.77
CA GLY A 384 15.41 14.39 -7.97
C GLY A 384 14.24 13.77 -8.72
N THR A 385 13.93 14.31 -9.90
CA THR A 385 12.88 13.73 -10.75
C THR A 385 13.40 12.54 -11.54
N VAL A 386 12.75 11.40 -11.34
CA VAL A 386 13.12 10.10 -11.90
C VAL A 386 11.97 9.52 -12.72
N TYR A 387 12.31 8.55 -13.56
CA TYR A 387 11.37 7.89 -14.46
C TYR A 387 11.46 6.37 -14.35
N ARG A 388 10.33 5.71 -14.09
CA ARG A 388 10.24 4.25 -13.98
C ARG A 388 9.20 3.72 -14.95
N TYR A 389 9.55 2.65 -15.65
CA TYR A 389 8.69 2.01 -16.63
C TYR A 389 7.69 1.06 -15.95
N GLU A 390 6.76 1.65 -15.19
CA GLU A 390 5.67 0.90 -14.58
C GLU A 390 4.71 0.38 -15.66
N LYS A 391 4.29 -0.88 -15.55
CA LYS A 391 3.30 -1.47 -16.46
C LYS A 391 2.01 -0.64 -16.41
N SER A 392 1.35 -0.44 -17.56
CA SER A 392 0.16 0.43 -17.64
C SER A 392 -0.95 0.01 -16.67
N GLY A 393 -1.14 -1.30 -16.46
CA GLY A 393 -2.15 -1.84 -15.55
C GLY A 393 -1.86 -1.64 -14.06
N VAL A 394 -0.66 -1.19 -13.66
CA VAL A 394 -0.33 -0.92 -12.25
C VAL A 394 -0.26 0.57 -11.92
N VAL A 395 -0.32 1.46 -12.92
CA VAL A 395 -0.36 2.91 -12.69
C VAL A 395 -1.65 3.27 -11.94
N HIS A 396 -1.52 4.05 -10.87
CA HIS A 396 -2.65 4.44 -10.04
C HIS A 396 -2.53 5.90 -9.56
N GLY A 397 -3.18 6.80 -10.30
CA GLY A 397 -3.17 8.23 -10.03
C GLY A 397 -1.74 8.76 -9.82
N ILE A 398 -1.54 9.54 -8.76
CA ILE A 398 -0.21 10.06 -8.37
C ILE A 398 0.52 9.17 -7.36
N THR A 399 -0.15 8.17 -6.80
CA THR A 399 0.45 7.22 -5.84
C THR A 399 1.33 6.15 -6.49
N ARG A 400 1.12 5.84 -7.78
CA ARG A 400 1.98 4.96 -8.58
C ARG A 400 2.07 5.51 -9.99
N ALA A 401 3.12 6.29 -10.24
CA ALA A 401 3.35 7.07 -11.46
C ALA A 401 4.61 6.61 -12.20
N ARG A 402 4.78 7.04 -13.44
CA ARG A 402 5.96 6.75 -14.27
C ARG A 402 7.00 7.86 -14.25
N GLY A 403 6.59 9.09 -13.94
CA GLY A 403 7.47 10.23 -13.73
C GLY A 403 7.10 10.89 -12.41
N PHE A 404 8.08 11.06 -11.52
CA PHE A 404 7.84 11.61 -10.19
C PHE A 404 9.13 12.19 -9.60
N THR A 405 8.97 13.07 -8.62
CA THR A 405 10.07 13.73 -7.93
C THR A 405 10.22 13.14 -6.54
N GLN A 406 11.42 12.62 -6.25
CA GLN A 406 11.76 12.12 -4.92
C GLN A 406 12.45 13.20 -4.10
N ASP A 407 12.17 13.27 -2.81
CA ASP A 407 12.95 14.04 -1.84
C ASP A 407 14.19 13.24 -1.42
N ASP A 408 15.01 12.94 -2.42
CA ASP A 408 16.05 11.92 -2.33
C ASP A 408 17.31 12.47 -1.67
N ALA A 409 17.90 11.68 -0.79
CA ALA A 409 19.15 12.04 -0.12
C ALA A 409 20.11 10.85 -0.02
N HIS A 410 21.39 11.17 -0.16
CA HIS A 410 22.49 10.24 -0.06
C HIS A 410 23.51 10.76 0.96
N ILE A 411 23.63 10.02 2.06
CA ILE A 411 24.53 10.35 3.17
C ILE A 411 25.76 9.46 3.07
N TYR A 412 26.93 10.06 3.15
CA TYR A 412 28.20 9.37 3.18
C TYR A 412 28.79 9.54 4.58
N CYS A 413 29.00 8.44 5.30
CA CYS A 413 29.53 8.47 6.66
C CYS A 413 30.60 7.39 6.85
N THR A 414 31.35 7.44 7.94
CA THR A 414 32.24 6.33 8.32
C THR A 414 31.41 5.16 8.88
N LYS A 415 32.02 3.97 9.01
CA LYS A 415 31.34 2.81 9.61
C LYS A 415 30.98 3.07 11.09
N GLU A 416 31.81 3.84 11.79
CA GLU A 416 31.61 4.20 13.19
C GLU A 416 30.45 5.20 13.37
N GLN A 417 30.26 6.11 12.41
CA GLN A 417 29.17 7.10 12.42
C GLN A 417 27.81 6.50 12.02
N MET A 418 27.79 5.35 11.35
CA MET A 418 26.60 4.78 10.72
C MET A 418 25.41 4.61 11.68
N ALA A 419 25.65 4.08 12.89
CA ALA A 419 24.58 3.81 13.84
C ALA A 419 23.90 5.10 14.34
N ASP A 420 24.69 6.14 14.63
CA ASP A 420 24.19 7.44 15.10
C ASP A 420 23.48 8.20 13.97
N GLU A 421 23.99 8.11 12.73
CA GLU A 421 23.27 8.62 11.56
C GLU A 421 21.90 7.94 11.45
N LEU A 422 21.81 6.61 11.39
CA LEU A 422 20.54 5.89 11.24
C LEU A 422 19.49 6.30 12.29
N ASP A 423 19.90 6.47 13.55
CA ASP A 423 19.03 6.90 14.65
C ASP A 423 18.51 8.35 14.47
N SER A 424 19.42 9.27 14.13
CA SER A 424 19.07 10.66 13.80
C SER A 424 18.14 10.73 12.59
N LEU A 425 18.43 9.94 11.55
CA LEU A 425 17.63 9.87 10.34
C LEU A 425 16.20 9.37 10.65
N LEU A 426 16.04 8.30 11.44
CA LEU A 426 14.72 7.81 11.84
C LEU A 426 13.94 8.87 12.63
N THR A 427 14.59 9.52 13.58
CA THR A 427 13.98 10.60 14.39
C THR A 427 13.50 11.75 13.50
N PHE A 428 14.31 12.15 12.53
CA PHE A 428 13.96 13.19 11.55
C PHE A 428 12.73 12.82 10.72
N VAL A 429 12.68 11.58 10.21
CA VAL A 429 11.53 11.06 9.45
C VAL A 429 10.26 11.15 10.28
N LEU A 430 10.28 10.59 11.49
CA LEU A 430 9.09 10.51 12.34
C LEU A 430 8.57 11.91 12.70
N ASN A 431 9.46 12.83 13.05
CA ASN A 431 9.08 14.21 13.37
C ASN A 431 8.48 14.93 12.16
N LEU A 432 9.10 14.79 10.99
CA LEU A 432 8.59 15.40 9.77
C LEU A 432 7.22 14.84 9.39
N LEU A 433 6.98 13.53 9.50
CA LEU A 433 5.66 12.95 9.24
C LEU A 433 4.59 13.40 10.26
N ARG A 434 4.95 13.56 11.54
CA ARG A 434 4.06 14.12 12.58
C ARG A 434 3.59 15.53 12.26
N ASP A 435 4.44 16.34 11.65
CA ASP A 435 4.08 17.70 11.22
C ASP A 435 3.03 17.72 10.12
N TYR A 436 2.92 16.63 9.36
CA TYR A 436 1.86 16.39 8.38
C TYR A 436 0.64 15.68 8.96
N GLY A 437 0.54 15.50 10.28
CA GLY A 437 -0.59 14.90 10.97
C GLY A 437 -0.58 13.36 11.02
N LEU A 438 0.49 12.71 10.56
CA LEU A 438 0.65 11.26 10.66
C LEU A 438 1.31 10.90 11.99
N THR A 439 0.66 10.08 12.83
CA THR A 439 1.14 9.82 14.20
C THR A 439 1.17 8.36 14.61
N ASP A 440 0.44 7.49 13.91
CA ASP A 440 0.44 6.04 14.13
C ASP A 440 1.46 5.39 13.17
N PHE A 441 2.58 4.93 13.74
CA PHE A 441 3.71 4.37 13.01
C PHE A 441 4.09 2.98 13.52
N TYR A 442 4.56 2.16 12.59
CA TYR A 442 5.41 1.01 12.90
C TYR A 442 6.56 0.94 11.89
N LEU A 443 7.59 0.16 12.21
CA LEU A 443 8.77 0.00 11.40
C LEU A 443 8.78 -1.39 10.77
N GLU A 444 9.26 -1.46 9.54
CA GLU A 444 9.47 -2.71 8.83
C GLU A 444 10.94 -2.83 8.44
N LEU A 445 11.60 -3.91 8.88
CA LEU A 445 12.99 -4.23 8.57
C LEU A 445 13.03 -5.27 7.46
N SER A 446 13.32 -4.81 6.24
CA SER A 446 13.46 -5.72 5.11
C SER A 446 14.87 -6.30 5.06
N THR A 447 14.96 -7.63 5.07
CA THR A 447 16.23 -8.36 5.13
C THR A 447 16.61 -8.96 3.77
N ARG A 448 17.83 -9.51 3.70
CA ARG A 448 18.46 -9.98 2.46
C ARG A 448 17.59 -10.98 1.70
N ASN A 449 17.49 -10.77 0.38
CA ASN A 449 16.99 -11.78 -0.55
C ASN A 449 18.15 -12.65 -1.06
N PRO A 450 18.20 -13.97 -0.77
CA PRO A 450 19.29 -14.84 -1.21
C PRO A 450 19.45 -14.93 -2.73
N GLU A 451 18.36 -14.79 -3.48
CA GLU A 451 18.34 -14.93 -4.94
C GLU A 451 18.66 -13.62 -5.68
N LYS A 452 18.43 -12.48 -5.03
CA LYS A 452 18.56 -11.13 -5.62
C LYS A 452 19.32 -10.18 -4.70
N SER A 453 20.55 -10.52 -4.33
CA SER A 453 21.43 -9.66 -3.54
C SER A 453 22.89 -9.70 -4.02
N VAL A 454 23.63 -8.63 -3.74
CA VAL A 454 25.08 -8.52 -3.97
C VAL A 454 25.80 -8.16 -2.66
N GLY A 455 27.10 -8.46 -2.57
CA GLY A 455 27.93 -8.17 -1.40
C GLY A 455 28.18 -9.37 -0.48
N GLU A 456 29.05 -9.16 0.50
CA GLU A 456 29.45 -10.18 1.48
C GLU A 456 28.42 -10.34 2.60
N ASP A 457 28.26 -11.56 3.11
CA ASP A 457 27.31 -11.90 4.19
C ASP A 457 27.54 -11.04 5.44
N LYS A 458 28.80 -10.80 5.79
CA LYS A 458 29.19 -9.99 6.94
C LYS A 458 28.72 -8.54 6.86
N ASP A 459 28.77 -7.94 5.67
CA ASP A 459 28.30 -6.57 5.47
C ASP A 459 26.77 -6.49 5.63
N TRP A 460 26.05 -7.50 5.11
CA TRP A 460 24.60 -7.62 5.27
C TRP A 460 24.17 -7.79 6.74
N GLU A 461 24.85 -8.66 7.49
CA GLU A 461 24.61 -8.85 8.92
C GLU A 461 24.87 -7.55 9.68
N SER A 462 26.00 -6.88 9.41
CA SER A 462 26.36 -5.63 10.07
C SER A 462 25.37 -4.50 9.79
N ALA A 463 24.89 -4.34 8.55
CA ALA A 463 23.89 -3.31 8.23
C ALA A 463 22.51 -3.65 8.81
N THR A 464 22.10 -4.92 8.76
CA THR A 464 20.81 -5.36 9.32
C THR A 464 20.76 -5.11 10.82
N GLU A 465 21.85 -5.43 11.53
CA GLU A 465 21.95 -5.20 12.97
C GLU A 465 22.00 -3.70 13.33
N ALA A 466 22.72 -2.89 12.55
CA ALA A 466 22.76 -1.44 12.76
C ALA A 466 21.37 -0.80 12.57
N LEU A 467 20.64 -1.22 11.55
CA LEU A 467 19.26 -0.82 11.31
C LEU A 467 18.35 -1.27 12.47
N ARG A 468 18.41 -2.54 12.87
CA ARG A 468 17.60 -3.08 13.98
C ARG A 468 17.84 -2.31 15.29
N SER A 469 19.10 -2.06 15.63
CA SER A 469 19.46 -1.28 16.82
C SER A 469 18.92 0.16 16.77
N ALA A 470 18.98 0.81 15.61
CA ALA A 470 18.39 2.14 15.42
C ALA A 470 16.85 2.11 15.55
N ALA A 471 16.18 1.08 15.02
CA ALA A 471 14.74 0.90 15.17
C ALA A 471 14.31 0.67 16.62
N ASP A 472 15.01 -0.20 17.35
CA ASP A 472 14.70 -0.56 18.74
C ASP A 472 14.72 0.67 19.67
N LYS A 473 15.62 1.63 19.41
CA LYS A 473 15.70 2.91 20.16
C LYS A 473 14.46 3.80 19.99
N GLN A 474 13.77 3.71 18.85
CA GLN A 474 12.59 4.53 18.55
C GLN A 474 11.35 4.07 19.33
N LYS A 475 11.41 2.90 20.00
CA LYS A 475 10.30 2.32 20.77
C LYS A 475 9.02 2.14 19.95
N LEU A 476 9.19 1.81 18.67
CA LEU A 476 8.11 1.45 17.75
C LEU A 476 8.10 -0.07 17.53
N GLU A 477 6.96 -0.61 17.14
CA GLU A 477 6.87 -2.00 16.70
C GLU A 477 7.77 -2.22 15.47
N LEU A 478 8.60 -3.27 15.51
CA LEU A 478 9.49 -3.65 14.41
C LEU A 478 9.03 -4.99 13.83
N VAL A 479 8.53 -4.95 12.60
CA VAL A 479 8.11 -6.12 11.84
C VAL A 479 9.22 -6.53 10.89
N LEU A 480 9.53 -7.82 10.80
CA LEU A 480 10.50 -8.34 9.83
C LEU A 480 9.82 -8.55 8.46
N ASP A 481 10.52 -8.18 7.40
CA ASP A 481 10.13 -8.42 6.00
C ASP A 481 11.22 -9.24 5.28
N PRO A 482 11.20 -10.58 5.43
CA PRO A 482 12.23 -11.44 4.87
C PRO A 482 12.30 -11.36 3.33
N GLY A 483 13.46 -10.98 2.80
CA GLY A 483 13.70 -10.92 1.36
C GLY A 483 13.18 -9.66 0.65
N GLY A 484 12.64 -8.68 1.38
CA GLY A 484 12.13 -7.43 0.80
C GLY A 484 13.16 -6.29 0.63
N ALA A 485 14.42 -6.55 1.00
CA ALA A 485 15.53 -5.60 0.81
C ALA A 485 15.81 -5.34 -0.69
N ALA A 486 16.42 -4.20 -1.03
CA ALA A 486 16.92 -4.02 -2.39
C ALA A 486 18.22 -4.82 -2.59
N PHE A 487 18.63 -4.99 -3.85
CA PHE A 487 19.76 -5.86 -4.18
C PHE A 487 21.09 -5.46 -3.52
N TYR A 488 21.27 -4.18 -3.17
CA TYR A 488 22.52 -3.63 -2.61
C TYR A 488 22.54 -3.45 -1.09
N GLY A 489 21.45 -3.72 -0.37
CA GLY A 489 21.47 -3.68 1.10
C GLY A 489 20.11 -3.66 1.81
N PRO A 490 20.10 -3.89 3.13
CA PRO A 490 18.88 -3.92 3.94
C PRO A 490 18.30 -2.52 4.12
N LYS A 491 17.01 -2.44 4.45
CA LYS A 491 16.31 -1.17 4.64
C LYS A 491 15.35 -1.22 5.83
N ILE A 492 15.18 -0.08 6.47
CA ILE A 492 14.02 0.18 7.32
C ILE A 492 13.04 1.06 6.56
N SER A 493 11.78 0.65 6.60
CA SER A 493 10.68 1.44 6.07
C SER A 493 9.78 1.91 7.21
N VAL A 494 9.36 3.18 7.16
CA VAL A 494 8.39 3.73 8.11
C VAL A 494 7.00 3.53 7.53
N GLN A 495 6.18 2.75 8.22
CA GLN A 495 4.80 2.49 7.86
C GLN A 495 3.91 3.42 8.67
N ALA A 496 3.02 4.16 8.03
CA ALA A 496 2.10 5.08 8.69
C ALA A 496 0.65 4.70 8.38
N LYS A 497 -0.22 4.75 9.38
CA LYS A 497 -1.67 4.61 9.16
C LYS A 497 -2.30 5.95 8.84
N ASP A 498 -3.18 5.98 7.84
CA ASP A 498 -3.98 7.15 7.53
C ASP A 498 -5.21 7.27 8.45
N ALA A 499 -6.03 8.32 8.24
CA ALA A 499 -7.18 8.64 9.08
C ALA A 499 -8.30 7.58 9.08
N ILE A 500 -8.27 6.61 8.16
CA ILE A 500 -9.20 5.49 8.12
C ILE A 500 -8.51 4.14 8.37
N GLY A 501 -7.28 4.17 8.89
CA GLY A 501 -6.55 2.98 9.33
C GLY A 501 -5.83 2.20 8.23
N ARG A 502 -5.74 2.74 6.99
CA ARG A 502 -4.96 2.09 5.93
C ARG A 502 -3.48 2.38 6.12
N THR A 503 -2.66 1.35 5.97
CA THR A 503 -1.21 1.48 6.07
C THR A 503 -0.59 1.91 4.75
N TRP A 504 0.33 2.87 4.84
CA TRP A 504 1.17 3.32 3.75
C TRP A 504 2.64 3.29 4.16
N GLN A 505 3.48 2.68 3.33
CA GLN A 505 4.93 2.84 3.45
C GLN A 505 5.30 4.27 3.11
N MET A 506 5.76 5.10 4.03
CA MET A 506 6.06 6.51 3.80
C MET A 506 7.50 6.73 3.38
N SER A 507 8.41 6.33 4.26
CA SER A 507 9.82 6.66 4.16
C SER A 507 10.66 5.40 4.09
N THR A 508 11.88 5.52 3.59
CA THR A 508 12.83 4.40 3.57
C THR A 508 14.22 4.92 3.91
N ILE A 509 14.93 4.17 4.75
CA ILE A 509 16.33 4.36 5.07
C ILE A 509 17.04 3.06 4.73
N GLN A 510 18.03 3.13 3.86
CA GLN A 510 18.71 1.96 3.34
C GLN A 510 20.22 2.12 3.40
N VAL A 511 20.90 1.10 3.91
CA VAL A 511 22.36 1.08 3.99
C VAL A 511 22.93 0.39 2.76
N ASP A 512 23.90 1.03 2.11
CA ASP A 512 24.56 0.55 0.89
C ASP A 512 26.08 0.59 1.04
N PHE A 513 26.71 -0.59 0.95
CA PHE A 513 28.15 -0.76 0.88
C PHE A 513 28.67 -0.98 -0.55
N GLN A 514 27.76 -1.23 -1.49
CA GLN A 514 28.03 -1.68 -2.86
C GLN A 514 28.29 -0.52 -3.80
N LEU A 515 27.46 0.52 -3.81
CA LEU A 515 27.70 1.67 -4.68
C LEU A 515 29.02 2.38 -4.36
N PRO A 516 29.41 2.60 -3.10
CA PRO A 516 30.76 3.10 -2.78
C PRO A 516 31.89 2.25 -3.38
N GLN A 517 31.77 0.92 -3.34
CA GLN A 517 32.74 0.01 -3.95
C GLN A 517 32.76 0.13 -5.49
N ARG A 518 31.59 0.08 -6.13
CA ARG A 518 31.45 0.12 -7.60
C ARG A 518 31.96 1.43 -8.21
N PHE A 519 31.81 2.55 -7.50
CA PHE A 519 32.32 3.85 -7.93
C PHE A 519 33.77 4.12 -7.50
N ASN A 520 34.37 3.20 -6.74
CA ASN A 520 35.67 3.35 -6.10
C ASN A 520 35.75 4.66 -5.28
N LEU A 521 34.77 4.85 -4.40
CA LEU A 521 34.73 6.00 -3.50
C LEU A 521 35.67 5.75 -2.31
N GLY A 522 36.32 6.82 -1.84
CA GLY A 522 37.18 6.74 -0.67
C GLY A 522 37.29 8.07 0.08
N TYR A 523 37.73 7.99 1.33
CA TYR A 523 38.12 9.13 2.16
C TYR A 523 39.43 8.83 2.89
N ALA A 524 40.20 9.87 3.21
CA ALA A 524 41.39 9.76 4.05
C ALA A 524 40.99 9.65 5.53
N ALA A 525 41.28 8.49 6.13
CA ALA A 525 41.04 8.22 7.55
C ALA A 525 42.06 8.94 8.45
N SER A 526 41.83 8.91 9.76
CA SER A 526 42.69 9.57 10.75
C SER A 526 44.11 9.01 10.80
N ASP A 527 44.32 7.78 10.34
CA ASP A 527 45.62 7.11 10.22
C ASP A 527 46.31 7.34 8.87
N GLY A 528 45.71 8.14 7.97
CA GLY A 528 46.20 8.41 6.62
C GLY A 528 45.88 7.33 5.60
N SER A 529 45.25 6.21 5.99
CA SER A 529 44.78 5.19 5.05
C SER A 529 43.54 5.67 4.29
N ILE A 530 43.34 5.14 3.07
CA ILE A 530 42.10 5.37 2.32
C ILE A 530 41.09 4.31 2.71
N LYS A 531 39.94 4.74 3.22
CA LYS A 531 38.81 3.88 3.59
C LYS A 531 37.62 4.17 2.69
N GLN A 532 36.74 3.19 2.52
CA GLN A 532 35.48 3.38 1.78
C GLN A 532 34.41 3.94 2.72
N PRO A 533 33.63 4.95 2.29
CA PRO A 533 32.49 5.43 3.06
C PRO A 533 31.34 4.42 3.02
N VAL A 534 30.48 4.47 4.02
CA VAL A 534 29.14 3.88 3.98
C VAL A 534 28.21 4.88 3.30
N MET A 535 27.33 4.41 2.42
CA MET A 535 26.29 5.23 1.81
C MET A 535 24.94 4.87 2.42
N ILE A 536 24.18 5.87 2.85
CA ILE A 536 22.80 5.70 3.33
C ILE A 536 21.88 6.42 2.36
N HIS A 537 20.99 5.67 1.73
CA HIS A 537 19.91 6.21 0.91
C HIS A 537 18.74 6.55 1.80
N ARG A 538 18.12 7.70 1.55
CA ARG A 538 16.87 8.04 2.22
C ARG A 538 15.92 8.80 1.32
N ALA A 539 14.63 8.57 1.56
CA ALA A 539 13.55 9.46 1.14
C ALA A 539 12.56 9.57 2.30
N LEU A 540 12.10 10.79 2.62
CA LEU A 540 11.15 11.02 3.71
C LEU A 540 9.73 10.86 3.20
N PHE A 541 9.40 11.50 2.09
CA PHE A 541 8.10 11.36 1.42
C PHE A 541 8.05 10.14 0.50
N GLY A 542 9.22 9.66 0.08
CA GLY A 542 9.35 8.72 -1.03
C GLY A 542 9.32 9.48 -2.35
N SER A 543 8.12 9.79 -2.85
CA SER A 543 7.93 10.78 -3.91
C SER A 543 6.91 11.83 -3.49
N ILE A 544 7.11 13.06 -3.97
CA ILE A 544 6.21 14.19 -3.72
C ILE A 544 4.81 13.87 -4.21
N GLU A 545 4.68 13.28 -5.39
CA GLU A 545 3.42 12.86 -5.99
C GLU A 545 2.69 11.85 -5.12
N ARG A 546 3.40 10.83 -4.64
CA ARG A 546 2.79 9.78 -3.82
C ARG A 546 2.37 10.31 -2.46
N PHE A 547 3.24 11.06 -1.80
CA PHE A 547 2.93 11.64 -0.51
C PHE A 547 1.78 12.66 -0.60
N PHE A 548 1.73 13.47 -1.68
CA PHE A 548 0.60 14.35 -1.96
C PHE A 548 -0.71 13.56 -2.08
N GLY A 549 -0.70 12.44 -2.80
CA GLY A 549 -1.84 11.54 -2.90
C GLY A 549 -2.30 11.08 -1.51
N VAL A 550 -1.38 10.54 -0.72
CA VAL A 550 -1.64 10.08 0.65
C VAL A 550 -2.21 11.20 1.54
N LEU A 551 -1.65 12.41 1.51
CA LEU A 551 -2.17 13.54 2.27
C LEU A 551 -3.57 13.94 1.82
N THR A 552 -3.84 13.91 0.51
CA THR A 552 -5.17 14.19 -0.03
C THR A 552 -6.19 13.21 0.55
N GLU A 553 -5.87 11.93 0.64
CA GLU A 553 -6.79 10.92 1.20
C GLU A 553 -6.89 11.01 2.73
N HIS A 554 -5.75 11.20 3.41
CA HIS A 554 -5.67 11.36 4.86
C HIS A 554 -6.57 12.50 5.34
N TYR A 555 -6.49 13.65 4.66
CA TYR A 555 -7.32 14.81 4.96
C TYR A 555 -8.70 14.81 4.31
N ALA A 556 -9.04 13.81 3.49
CA ALA A 556 -10.23 13.84 2.62
C ALA A 556 -10.32 15.16 1.82
N GLY A 557 -9.18 15.68 1.34
CA GLY A 557 -9.05 16.96 0.65
C GLY A 557 -9.17 18.21 1.54
N ALA A 558 -9.44 18.03 2.83
CA ALA A 558 -9.64 19.07 3.82
C ALA A 558 -8.30 19.46 4.47
N PHE A 559 -7.36 19.96 3.66
CA PHE A 559 -6.01 20.28 4.10
C PHE A 559 -5.97 21.27 5.28
N PRO A 560 -4.98 21.15 6.19
CA PRO A 560 -4.76 22.14 7.24
C PRO A 560 -4.33 23.48 6.61
N PRO A 561 -4.54 24.62 7.30
CA PRO A 561 -4.32 25.94 6.73
C PRO A 561 -2.93 26.13 6.12
N TRP A 562 -1.87 25.60 6.74
CA TRP A 562 -0.52 25.77 6.21
C TRP A 562 -0.31 25.13 4.82
N LEU A 563 -1.07 24.07 4.49
CA LEU A 563 -1.08 23.40 3.18
C LEU A 563 -2.18 23.91 2.25
N ALA A 564 -3.33 24.32 2.79
CA ALA A 564 -4.52 24.64 1.99
C ALA A 564 -4.22 25.65 0.86
N PRO A 565 -4.65 25.38 -0.39
CA PRO A 565 -4.32 26.23 -1.54
C PRO A 565 -4.94 27.62 -1.40
N VAL A 566 -6.16 27.68 -0.86
CA VAL A 566 -6.83 28.90 -0.37
C VAL A 566 -7.02 28.73 1.13
N GLN A 567 -6.38 29.59 1.92
CA GLN A 567 -6.46 29.56 3.38
C GLN A 567 -7.72 30.29 3.84
N VAL A 568 -7.99 31.44 3.23
CA VAL A 568 -9.13 32.30 3.55
C VAL A 568 -9.88 32.64 2.26
N ARG A 569 -11.21 32.43 2.25
CA ARG A 569 -12.11 32.92 1.19
C ARG A 569 -12.93 34.08 1.72
N ALA A 570 -12.72 35.28 1.20
CA ALA A 570 -13.50 36.47 1.51
C ALA A 570 -14.82 36.46 0.74
N ILE A 571 -15.93 36.65 1.44
CA ILE A 571 -17.30 36.57 0.91
C ILE A 571 -18.05 37.84 1.33
N PRO A 572 -18.31 38.78 0.42
CA PRO A 572 -19.12 39.96 0.73
C PRO A 572 -20.58 39.55 0.94
N VAL A 573 -21.24 40.13 1.95
CA VAL A 573 -22.70 39.93 2.17
C VAL A 573 -23.52 40.50 1.00
N ALA A 574 -23.03 41.58 0.39
CA ALA A 574 -23.55 42.23 -0.81
C ALA A 574 -22.40 42.93 -1.56
N ASP A 575 -22.55 43.18 -2.86
CA ASP A 575 -21.48 43.70 -3.71
C ASP A 575 -20.91 45.05 -3.25
N SER A 576 -21.71 45.85 -2.55
CA SER A 576 -21.30 47.10 -1.93
C SER A 576 -20.16 46.95 -0.91
N PHE A 577 -19.98 45.75 -0.33
CA PHE A 577 -18.92 45.45 0.64
C PHE A 577 -17.63 44.90 -0.01
N THR A 578 -17.63 44.65 -1.32
CA THR A 578 -16.44 44.17 -2.05
C THR A 578 -15.22 45.09 -1.89
N PRO A 579 -15.33 46.44 -1.96
CA PRO A 579 -14.19 47.32 -1.71
C PRO A 579 -13.60 47.19 -0.30
N TYR A 580 -14.46 47.01 0.71
CA TYR A 580 -14.04 46.82 2.10
C TYR A 580 -13.23 45.53 2.27
N LEU A 581 -13.78 44.40 1.81
CA LEU A 581 -13.08 43.12 1.84
C LEU A 581 -11.81 43.13 0.97
N SER A 582 -11.82 43.83 -0.17
CA SER A 582 -10.64 43.93 -1.04
C SER A 582 -9.46 44.63 -0.36
N ASP A 583 -9.70 45.63 0.49
CA ASP A 583 -8.64 46.23 1.30
C ASP A 583 -8.09 45.24 2.33
N ILE A 584 -8.97 44.55 3.05
CA ILE A 584 -8.60 43.54 4.06
C ILE A 584 -7.81 42.40 3.42
N VAL A 585 -8.24 41.91 2.25
CA VAL A 585 -7.54 40.89 1.47
C VAL A 585 -6.10 41.32 1.14
N LYS A 586 -5.85 42.60 0.85
CA LYS A 586 -4.49 43.12 0.65
C LYS A 586 -3.66 43.05 1.94
N GLN A 587 -4.27 43.33 3.10
CA GLN A 587 -3.60 43.22 4.40
C GLN A 587 -3.23 41.75 4.71
N PHE A 588 -4.15 40.81 4.48
CA PHE A 588 -3.88 39.37 4.63
C PHE A 588 -2.77 38.88 3.70
N ARG A 589 -2.77 39.30 2.42
CA ARG A 589 -1.69 38.96 1.46
C ARG A 589 -0.34 39.52 1.89
N ARG A 590 -0.29 40.74 2.41
CA ARG A 590 0.94 41.35 2.96
C ARG A 590 1.48 40.57 4.16
N ALA A 591 0.61 39.93 4.94
CA ALA A 591 0.99 39.04 6.03
C ALA A 591 1.42 37.62 5.57
N GLY A 592 1.41 37.34 4.26
CA GLY A 592 1.77 36.03 3.71
C GLY A 592 0.63 35.00 3.67
N ILE A 593 -0.61 35.43 3.94
CA ILE A 593 -1.78 34.54 3.92
C ILE A 593 -2.32 34.42 2.49
N ARG A 594 -2.57 33.18 2.07
CA ARG A 594 -3.22 32.84 0.80
C ARG A 594 -4.72 33.10 0.89
N VAL A 595 -5.11 34.32 0.56
CA VAL A 595 -6.50 34.75 0.58
C VAL A 595 -7.02 35.07 -0.83
N ASP A 596 -8.25 34.65 -1.08
CA ASP A 596 -9.01 34.93 -2.29
C ASP A 596 -10.36 35.59 -1.95
N ILE A 597 -10.96 36.30 -2.90
CA ILE A 597 -12.25 36.99 -2.74
C ILE A 597 -13.26 36.53 -3.78
N ASP A 598 -14.43 36.09 -3.31
CA ASP A 598 -15.54 35.69 -4.18
C ASP A 598 -16.35 36.91 -4.64
N THR A 599 -15.99 37.40 -5.83
CA THR A 599 -16.64 38.53 -6.51
C THR A 599 -17.72 38.10 -7.50
N SER A 600 -18.13 36.83 -7.49
CA SER A 600 -19.22 36.36 -8.37
C SER A 600 -20.56 36.99 -8.01
N ASP A 601 -21.51 36.98 -8.94
CA ASP A 601 -22.88 37.48 -8.72
C ASP A 601 -23.75 36.49 -7.91
N ASP A 602 -23.16 35.43 -7.35
CA ASP A 602 -23.87 34.44 -6.55
C ASP A 602 -24.33 34.99 -5.20
N ARG A 603 -25.48 34.50 -4.72
CA ARG A 603 -25.95 34.82 -3.36
C ARG A 603 -24.93 34.34 -2.31
N MET A 604 -24.80 35.08 -1.22
CA MET A 604 -23.86 34.77 -0.13
C MET A 604 -23.93 33.30 0.34
N GLN A 605 -25.12 32.73 0.49
CA GLN A 605 -25.27 31.32 0.91
C GLN A 605 -24.67 30.33 -0.11
N LYS A 606 -24.77 30.65 -1.41
CA LYS A 606 -24.16 29.84 -2.48
C LYS A 606 -22.64 29.98 -2.47
N LYS A 607 -22.12 31.20 -2.28
CA LYS A 607 -20.66 31.43 -2.09
C LYS A 607 -20.10 30.65 -0.90
N VAL A 608 -20.79 30.68 0.24
CA VAL A 608 -20.44 29.90 1.45
C VAL A 608 -20.46 28.40 1.14
N ARG A 609 -21.50 27.90 0.46
CA ARG A 609 -21.58 26.49 0.06
C ARG A 609 -20.44 26.09 -0.86
N ASN A 610 -20.10 26.92 -1.85
CA ASN A 610 -18.98 26.67 -2.77
C ASN A 610 -17.66 26.61 -2.01
N ALA A 611 -17.40 27.55 -1.10
CA ALA A 611 -16.20 27.55 -0.26
C ALA A 611 -16.11 26.31 0.67
N GLN A 612 -17.25 25.82 1.18
CA GLN A 612 -17.33 24.58 1.95
C GLN A 612 -17.03 23.34 1.10
N LEU A 613 -17.56 23.28 -0.13
CA LEU A 613 -17.27 22.19 -1.08
C LEU A 613 -15.80 22.19 -1.51
N GLU A 614 -15.20 23.37 -1.68
CA GLU A 614 -13.76 23.56 -1.88
C GLU A 614 -12.92 23.32 -0.61
N LYS A 615 -13.57 23.03 0.53
CA LYS A 615 -12.96 22.72 1.83
C LYS A 615 -12.03 23.82 2.37
N VAL A 616 -12.34 25.08 2.07
CA VAL A 616 -11.57 26.25 2.55
C VAL A 616 -11.62 26.33 4.08
N PRO A 617 -10.48 26.44 4.78
CA PRO A 617 -10.46 26.45 6.25
C PRO A 617 -11.23 27.64 6.87
N PHE A 618 -11.01 28.85 6.35
CA PHE A 618 -11.64 30.07 6.86
C PHE A 618 -12.48 30.75 5.78
N MET A 619 -13.76 30.97 6.06
CA MET A 619 -14.64 31.83 5.25
C MET A 619 -14.79 33.17 5.96
N MET A 620 -14.20 34.22 5.40
CA MET A 620 -14.23 35.58 5.94
C MET A 620 -15.41 36.34 5.36
N ILE A 621 -16.38 36.69 6.19
CA ILE A 621 -17.63 37.35 5.80
C ILE A 621 -17.61 38.76 6.37
N ALA A 622 -18.06 39.74 5.58
CA ALA A 622 -18.27 41.10 6.08
C ALA A 622 -19.54 41.73 5.47
N GLY A 623 -20.33 42.36 6.34
CA GLY A 623 -21.46 43.22 5.98
C GLY A 623 -21.40 44.58 6.67
N ASP A 624 -22.55 45.23 6.77
CA ASP A 624 -22.69 46.58 7.34
C ASP A 624 -22.25 46.66 8.80
N GLU A 625 -22.65 45.67 9.62
CA GLU A 625 -22.30 45.62 11.04
C GLU A 625 -20.79 45.46 11.25
N ASP A 626 -20.13 44.60 10.47
CA ASP A 626 -18.69 44.38 10.55
C ASP A 626 -17.91 45.62 10.11
N GLN A 627 -18.33 46.27 9.02
CA GLN A 627 -17.68 47.46 8.48
C GLN A 627 -17.72 48.63 9.46
N LYS A 628 -18.85 48.83 10.18
CA LYS A 628 -19.02 49.91 11.16
C LYS A 628 -18.02 49.85 12.31
N VAL A 629 -17.59 48.64 12.71
CA VAL A 629 -16.64 48.42 13.81
C VAL A 629 -15.24 48.02 13.31
N ASN A 630 -14.99 48.13 12.01
CA ASN A 630 -13.73 47.73 11.36
C ASN A 630 -13.31 46.28 11.68
N ALA A 631 -14.24 45.34 11.50
CA ALA A 631 -14.10 43.93 11.82
C ALA A 631 -14.47 43.02 10.65
N VAL A 632 -14.29 41.71 10.83
CA VAL A 632 -14.78 40.64 9.95
C VAL A 632 -15.35 39.51 10.79
N SER A 633 -16.18 38.69 10.17
CA SER A 633 -16.71 37.48 10.80
C SER A 633 -16.11 36.24 10.14
N PHE A 634 -15.65 35.27 10.92
CA PHE A 634 -15.21 33.98 10.40
C PHE A 634 -16.30 32.93 10.54
N ARG A 635 -16.52 32.20 9.46
CA ARG A 635 -17.18 30.89 9.47
C ARG A 635 -16.12 29.84 9.16
N TYR A 636 -15.93 28.89 10.07
CA TYR A 636 -14.97 27.81 9.90
C TYR A 636 -15.58 26.68 9.08
N ARG A 637 -14.73 25.80 8.55
CA ARG A 637 -15.16 24.64 7.76
C ARG A 637 -16.13 23.71 8.52
N ASN A 638 -15.91 23.54 9.83
CA ASN A 638 -16.76 22.75 10.73
C ASN A 638 -18.16 23.36 10.96
N GLY A 639 -18.40 24.61 10.50
CA GLY A 639 -19.66 25.33 10.62
C GLY A 639 -19.74 26.28 11.82
N GLU A 640 -18.77 26.27 12.73
CA GLU A 640 -18.67 27.25 13.81
C GLU A 640 -18.47 28.66 13.24
N GLN A 641 -18.89 29.65 14.01
CA GLN A 641 -18.87 31.04 13.57
C GLN A 641 -18.41 31.96 14.71
N LYS A 642 -17.55 32.90 14.38
CA LYS A 642 -17.03 33.92 15.28
C LYS A 642 -17.19 35.28 14.61
N ASN A 643 -18.03 36.13 15.19
CA ASN A 643 -18.45 37.39 14.57
C ASN A 643 -17.63 38.58 15.07
N GLN A 644 -17.57 39.64 14.27
CA GLN A 644 -17.01 40.95 14.64
C GLN A 644 -15.59 40.86 15.22
N ILE A 645 -14.74 40.03 14.59
CA ILE A 645 -13.32 39.90 14.91
C ILE A 645 -12.57 41.13 14.36
N PRO A 646 -11.84 41.89 15.20
CA PRO A 646 -10.99 42.95 14.71
C PRO A 646 -10.00 42.43 13.66
N ILE A 647 -9.77 43.18 12.57
CA ILE A 647 -8.97 42.70 11.42
C ILE A 647 -7.58 42.20 11.84
N LYS A 648 -6.94 42.88 12.80
CA LYS A 648 -5.62 42.48 13.33
C LYS A 648 -5.68 41.10 13.99
N ASP A 649 -6.72 40.84 14.78
CA ASP A 649 -6.90 39.58 15.49
C ASP A 649 -7.25 38.46 14.52
N ALA A 650 -8.05 38.76 13.48
CA ALA A 650 -8.36 37.82 12.40
C ALA A 650 -7.09 37.36 11.64
N ILE A 651 -6.18 38.29 11.34
CA ILE A 651 -4.87 37.95 10.74
C ILE A 651 -4.04 37.09 11.71
N SER A 652 -3.96 37.49 12.98
CA SER A 652 -3.20 36.74 13.99
C SER A 652 -3.72 35.32 14.20
N GLU A 653 -5.04 35.13 14.18
CA GLU A 653 -5.68 33.82 14.32
C GLU A 653 -5.29 32.87 13.17
N VAL A 654 -5.37 33.34 11.92
CA VAL A 654 -4.97 32.54 10.76
C VAL A 654 -3.48 32.24 10.77
N LEU A 655 -2.64 33.20 11.14
CA LEU A 655 -1.19 32.99 11.26
C LEU A 655 -0.84 31.98 12.35
N SER A 656 -1.54 31.99 13.50
CA SER A 656 -1.35 30.97 14.54
C SER A 656 -1.70 29.59 14.01
N ALA A 657 -2.86 29.45 13.36
CA ALA A 657 -3.27 28.17 12.78
C ALA A 657 -2.27 27.62 11.75
N ILE A 658 -1.68 28.49 10.93
CA ILE A 658 -0.61 28.13 9.98
C ILE A 658 0.65 27.69 10.72
N LYS A 659 1.08 28.46 11.72
CA LYS A 659 2.30 28.20 12.49
C LYS A 659 2.20 26.91 13.28
N ASP A 660 1.07 26.70 13.94
CA ASP A 660 0.79 25.56 14.82
C ASP A 660 0.39 24.31 14.01
N ARG A 661 0.24 24.46 12.67
CA ARG A 661 -0.18 23.41 11.74
C ARG A 661 -1.49 22.74 12.15
N ALA A 662 -2.34 23.48 12.85
CA ALA A 662 -3.58 22.98 13.41
C ALA A 662 -4.57 22.58 12.31
N GLN A 663 -5.33 21.51 12.56
CA GLN A 663 -6.48 21.17 11.73
C GLN A 663 -7.70 21.98 12.20
N ILE A 664 -8.43 22.60 11.26
CA ILE A 664 -9.57 23.50 11.52
C ILE A 664 -10.85 22.99 10.88
#